data_AF-A0AAD9IVM6-F1
#
_entry.id   AF-A0AAD9IVM6-F1
#
_cell.length_a   1.000
_cell.length_b   1.000
_cell.length_c   1.000
_cell.angle_alpha   90.00
_cell.angle_beta   90.00
_cell.angle_gamma   90.00
#
_symmetry.space_group_name_H-M   'P 1'
#
loop_
_entity.id
_entity.type
_entity.pdbx_description
1 polymer ?
#
loop_
_entity_poly.entity_id
_entity_poly.type
_entity_poly.pdbx_seq_one_letter_code
_entity_poly.pdbx_strand_id
1 'polypeptide(L)'
;MSITYQESSYLKTKTGLHEFLMPEPRINDSREQIEWLQKKIMAFVCACANERTNGTIHIGADDKSKIIGMSGNKDAMKSAIEDAVSIHFFEDEASRIKKCITRIAFIPVTGNNADQFVLEVDVGPSFEYCEDVIFWYIEREGKMDVLRFVDGHPVVVPNEEIQILRKEIKSRAREQEQIEDQQRDSYLLNTTDDPVEKLKVLLSQKNVTRNMSPILVIDALPEKPTTEDMKSQFQFLKEWDWEYVFDFDSDETLYCYLDNEEQQVLSVLPVDDFNPEAKESSEYVNKQFTLSDSSRVWLYSNGSCSLDRKPQNVRDWKQRRGKQFREVVRLLKTQITNDRVVVVFMLFSTKLDVILEAADELITEFPNKWFAISETEDVMDAWKTGLCQKHLASQPMELLPVSVTGLRWADVNNVVRTFSKKIPCREISIPSEHGYVAVTEKTLNELTDLEIVSSLTYDVAALTEEKRHQFQVDSENAFYRGGQATWWNFCFNQVIDRNAVASLVEDIEKQMVEAVEDDRVAVVELHHQPGAGGTTVAKHVLWKLRDKCRCIVVRNITDQTVAQIEMVHRYKTDLPRPVLVLFDNKDEEAIDMLRFSLEERNSDAREWEFDSERHLFFVFLCTKRYSNIDSSQRHYLKQEMASNELHRFQERYTELTKKFKETSDPWLNPKHLISFNIMKENFSEEYIRTTVSSLVEDIEISKEIKLLAYTAMINTFDVYFQPLPLSAFDPLMRIPLDCSIGFFQSWEEYLTPSMNTLLTREYDSSETSSVHFRIIHGVVSKIIHDQLIKRNYKLMKDLFVEFIDSVVLDSRSRSTQRLVRIVCDVMKKRISNPKSGKPERFSPFIQCIISESENGKRNAEEILYNIFEISGDVFVGQQLARLYIFCGQWDKARITKDRGQERLKAALGLLQKNIESEACTLPDINRYLSVTIALCYIDRAFCKSTNGRSDFSKLAYSLYQNRSKIPYQNLEPYFFAAALNWPSGTCMDQCMTAGELRDLLENWRKAYNTESRSGNIQLLFLGRKQGMERYIFYDQLQVPRKRDLNESDQCVTKLEWFTGTLEYGGKTVLFQLADGENSSVTIKINTYRQGRNRSQFNKTIYFAVVFTWSGPKAVGMCLEDPRCNFNNLE
;
A
#
# COMPACT_ATOMS: atom_id res chain seq x y z
N MET A 1 -26.78 47.01 -20.43
CA MET A 1 -28.14 47.38 -20.00
C MET A 1 -28.04 48.01 -18.62
N SER A 2 -28.54 49.22 -18.41
CA SER A 2 -28.59 49.83 -17.08
C SER A 2 -29.66 49.13 -16.24
N ILE A 3 -29.26 48.53 -15.12
CA ILE A 3 -30.18 47.88 -14.18
C ILE A 3 -30.99 48.96 -13.45
N THR A 4 -32.31 48.83 -13.43
CA THR A 4 -33.26 49.73 -12.76
C THR A 4 -34.26 48.89 -11.95
N TYR A 5 -34.61 49.33 -10.76
CA TYR A 5 -35.57 48.66 -9.89
C TYR A 5 -36.95 49.30 -9.95
N GLN A 6 -38.01 48.52 -9.80
CA GLN A 6 -39.38 49.05 -9.79
C GLN A 6 -39.89 49.20 -8.35
N GLU A 7 -40.43 50.37 -8.01
CA GLU A 7 -41.00 50.63 -6.68
C GLU A 7 -42.09 49.59 -6.34
N SER A 8 -42.11 49.12 -5.09
CA SER A 8 -43.02 48.06 -4.60
C SER A 8 -42.88 46.67 -5.24
N SER A 9 -41.87 46.45 -6.08
CA SER A 9 -41.51 45.10 -6.55
C SER A 9 -40.63 44.37 -5.54
N TYR A 10 -40.51 43.04 -5.67
CA TYR A 10 -39.67 42.21 -4.81
C TYR A 10 -38.36 41.86 -5.52
N LEU A 11 -37.24 42.01 -4.82
CA LEU A 11 -35.92 41.62 -5.32
C LEU A 11 -35.81 40.09 -5.41
N LYS A 12 -35.61 39.57 -6.62
CA LYS A 12 -35.25 38.17 -6.82
C LYS A 12 -33.74 38.03 -6.65
N THR A 13 -33.30 37.54 -5.50
CA THR A 13 -31.90 37.27 -5.25
C THR A 13 -31.45 35.98 -5.93
N LYS A 14 -30.17 35.95 -6.31
CA LYS A 14 -29.48 34.71 -6.69
C LYS A 14 -28.97 34.03 -5.43
N THR A 15 -28.33 32.87 -5.58
CA THR A 15 -27.64 32.17 -4.49
C THR A 15 -26.58 33.06 -3.84
N GLY A 16 -26.64 33.25 -2.52
CA GLY A 16 -25.72 34.10 -1.74
C GLY A 16 -26.40 34.68 -0.50
N LEU A 17 -25.63 35.26 0.42
CA LEU A 17 -26.17 35.93 1.61
C LEU A 17 -26.66 37.34 1.25
N HIS A 18 -27.90 37.66 1.61
CA HIS A 18 -28.50 38.95 1.31
C HIS A 18 -29.14 39.55 2.57
N GLU A 19 -28.78 40.79 2.89
CA GLU A 19 -29.42 41.57 3.96
C GLU A 19 -30.18 42.75 3.37
N PHE A 20 -31.44 42.93 3.77
CA PHE A 20 -32.31 44.03 3.30
C PHE A 20 -32.61 44.98 4.46
N LEU A 21 -32.33 46.26 4.27
CA LEU A 21 -32.55 47.28 5.29
C LEU A 21 -33.28 48.50 4.73
N MET A 22 -34.16 49.06 5.54
CA MET A 22 -34.72 50.39 5.36
C MET A 22 -34.11 51.38 6.35
N PRO A 23 -33.78 52.61 5.92
CA PRO A 23 -33.46 53.70 6.85
C PRO A 23 -34.59 53.89 7.86
N GLU A 24 -34.26 54.10 9.13
CA GLU A 24 -35.28 54.29 10.16
C GLU A 24 -36.11 55.57 9.90
N PRO A 25 -37.45 55.52 10.06
CA PRO A 25 -38.34 56.65 9.75
C PRO A 25 -38.15 57.91 10.62
N ARG A 26 -37.20 57.91 11.56
CA ARG A 26 -36.86 59.04 12.44
C ARG A 26 -35.59 59.80 12.03
N ILE A 27 -34.85 59.31 11.04
CA ILE A 27 -33.60 59.92 10.58
C ILE A 27 -33.93 60.99 9.52
N ASN A 28 -34.13 62.23 9.96
CA ASN A 28 -34.38 63.37 9.08
C ASN A 28 -33.13 64.23 8.80
N ASP A 29 -32.03 63.99 9.53
CA ASP A 29 -30.74 64.64 9.30
C ASP A 29 -29.85 63.78 8.38
N SER A 30 -29.33 64.40 7.32
CA SER A 30 -28.35 63.83 6.40
C SER A 30 -27.12 63.24 7.10
N ARG A 31 -26.70 63.82 8.24
CA ARG A 31 -25.57 63.32 9.02
C ARG A 31 -25.89 62.03 9.76
N GLU A 32 -27.05 61.97 10.43
CA GLU A 32 -27.53 60.78 11.13
C GLU A 32 -27.75 59.60 10.15
N GLN A 33 -28.20 59.90 8.93
CA GLN A 33 -28.36 58.89 7.87
C GLN A 33 -27.03 58.28 7.45
N ILE A 34 -25.99 59.12 7.29
CA ILE A 34 -24.65 58.65 6.96
C ILE A 34 -24.09 57.80 8.09
N GLU A 35 -24.18 58.25 9.34
CA GLU A 35 -23.67 57.51 10.50
C GLU A 35 -24.36 56.14 10.67
N TRP A 36 -25.67 56.07 10.44
CA TRP A 36 -26.42 54.81 10.46
C TRP A 36 -25.99 53.87 9.32
N LEU A 37 -25.81 54.39 8.10
CA LEU A 37 -25.34 53.62 6.95
C LEU A 37 -23.96 53.02 7.22
N GLN A 38 -23.01 53.82 7.71
CA GLN A 38 -21.66 53.38 8.05
C GLN A 38 -21.71 52.23 9.04
N LYS A 39 -22.48 52.38 10.13
CA LYS A 39 -22.63 51.34 11.16
C LYS A 39 -23.17 50.02 10.59
N LYS A 40 -24.26 50.09 9.80
CA LYS A 40 -24.91 48.89 9.27
C LYS A 40 -24.07 48.18 8.21
N ILE A 41 -23.49 48.94 7.28
CA ILE A 41 -22.65 48.37 6.22
C ILE A 41 -21.38 47.79 6.82
N MET A 42 -20.67 48.50 7.71
CA MET A 42 -19.43 47.98 8.30
C MET A 42 -19.67 46.76 9.20
N ALA A 43 -20.81 46.70 9.91
CA ALA A 43 -21.20 45.52 10.67
C ALA A 43 -21.42 44.30 9.75
N PHE A 44 -22.10 44.48 8.62
CA PHE A 44 -22.29 43.45 7.61
C PHE A 44 -20.97 43.02 6.96
N VAL A 45 -20.11 43.97 6.59
CA VAL A 45 -18.78 43.70 6.02
C VAL A 45 -17.92 42.90 7.00
N CYS A 46 -17.93 43.26 8.28
CA CYS A 46 -17.22 42.52 9.33
C CYS A 46 -17.74 41.09 9.47
N ALA A 47 -19.06 40.89 9.49
CA ALA A 47 -19.67 39.57 9.56
C ALA A 47 -19.35 38.73 8.31
N CYS A 48 -19.41 39.29 7.10
CA CYS A 48 -18.99 38.63 5.86
C CYS A 48 -17.52 38.21 5.92
N ALA A 49 -16.63 39.12 6.34
CA ALA A 49 -15.21 38.83 6.48
C ALA A 49 -14.99 37.69 7.49
N ASN A 50 -15.58 37.75 8.68
CA ASN A 50 -15.46 36.72 9.71
C ASN A 50 -16.15 35.39 9.34
N GLU A 51 -17.21 35.40 8.53
CA GLU A 51 -17.86 34.16 8.06
C GLU A 51 -17.26 33.63 6.75
N ARG A 52 -16.23 34.30 6.18
CA ARG A 52 -15.63 33.99 4.87
C ARG A 52 -16.68 33.75 3.78
N THR A 53 -17.75 34.55 3.82
CA THR A 53 -18.95 34.35 3.00
C THR A 53 -19.24 35.61 2.19
N ASN A 54 -19.45 35.41 0.88
CA ASN A 54 -19.88 36.48 -0.02
C ASN A 54 -21.30 36.93 0.33
N GLY A 55 -21.53 38.25 0.32
CA GLY A 55 -22.84 38.79 0.59
C GLY A 55 -23.08 40.16 -0.02
N THR A 56 -24.35 40.49 -0.21
CA THR A 56 -24.77 41.82 -0.67
C THR A 56 -25.76 42.41 0.31
N ILE A 57 -25.46 43.60 0.83
CA ILE A 57 -26.39 44.39 1.64
C ILE A 57 -27.14 45.38 0.73
N HIS A 58 -28.46 45.35 0.82
CA HIS A 58 -29.41 46.14 0.05
C HIS A 58 -30.08 47.16 0.96
N ILE A 59 -29.82 48.44 0.75
CA ILE A 59 -30.39 49.51 1.57
C ILE A 59 -31.37 50.32 0.73
N GLY A 60 -32.62 50.42 1.20
CA GLY A 60 -33.77 50.90 0.42
C GLY A 60 -34.79 49.81 0.08
N ALA A 61 -34.74 48.66 0.76
CA ALA A 61 -35.71 47.58 0.67
C ALA A 61 -36.13 47.11 2.07
N ASP A 62 -37.39 46.68 2.23
CA ASP A 62 -37.87 46.13 3.51
C ASP A 62 -37.35 44.71 3.79
N ASP A 63 -37.65 44.22 4.99
CA ASP A 63 -37.30 42.89 5.49
C ASP A 63 -37.85 41.74 4.63
N LYS A 64 -38.82 42.02 3.76
CA LYS A 64 -39.42 41.09 2.80
C LYS A 64 -38.87 41.28 1.40
N SER A 65 -37.72 41.95 1.23
CA SER A 65 -37.08 42.29 -0.05
C SER A 65 -37.90 43.19 -0.98
N LYS A 66 -38.92 43.88 -0.45
CA LYS A 66 -39.74 44.80 -1.23
C LYS A 66 -39.00 46.12 -1.40
N ILE A 67 -38.89 46.58 -2.64
CA ILE A 67 -38.19 47.80 -3.01
C ILE A 67 -39.03 49.01 -2.61
N ILE A 68 -38.47 49.89 -1.79
CA ILE A 68 -39.10 51.14 -1.36
C ILE A 68 -38.32 52.34 -1.88
N GLY A 69 -37.00 52.23 -1.95
CA GLY A 69 -36.10 53.30 -2.37
C GLY A 69 -35.77 54.28 -1.26
N MET A 70 -34.58 54.86 -1.35
CA MET A 70 -34.11 55.95 -0.48
C MET A 70 -33.65 57.14 -1.31
N SER A 71 -33.49 58.29 -0.66
CA SER A 71 -32.94 59.50 -1.25
C SER A 71 -31.78 60.03 -0.41
N GLY A 72 -30.82 60.68 -1.06
CA GLY A 72 -29.60 61.19 -0.42
C GLY A 72 -28.52 61.55 -1.45
N ASN A 73 -27.46 62.21 -0.99
CA ASN A 73 -26.31 62.55 -1.83
C ASN A 73 -25.41 61.32 -2.04
N LYS A 74 -25.42 60.76 -3.25
CA LYS A 74 -24.70 59.54 -3.62
C LYS A 74 -23.18 59.66 -3.43
N ASP A 75 -22.59 60.79 -3.81
CA ASP A 75 -21.14 61.01 -3.70
C ASP A 75 -20.71 61.12 -2.24
N ALA A 76 -21.47 61.84 -1.42
CA ALA A 76 -21.22 61.95 0.01
C ALA A 76 -21.36 60.59 0.72
N MET A 77 -22.38 59.79 0.36
CA MET A 77 -22.57 58.44 0.91
C MET A 77 -21.43 57.50 0.51
N LYS A 78 -20.99 57.54 -0.76
CA LYS A 78 -19.88 56.71 -1.22
C LYS A 78 -18.58 57.05 -0.48
N SER A 79 -18.22 58.33 -0.40
CA SER A 79 -17.04 58.77 0.36
C SER A 79 -17.13 58.35 1.82
N ALA A 80 -18.31 58.51 2.44
CA ALA A 80 -18.51 58.13 3.82
C ALA A 80 -18.37 56.62 4.07
N ILE A 81 -18.78 55.76 3.13
CA ILE A 81 -18.58 54.30 3.23
C ILE A 81 -17.11 53.94 3.10
N GLU A 82 -16.38 54.58 2.18
CA GLU A 82 -14.94 54.37 2.00
C GLU A 82 -14.14 54.82 3.23
N ASP A 83 -14.51 55.94 3.84
CA ASP A 83 -13.87 56.47 5.06
C ASP A 83 -14.24 55.65 6.31
N ALA A 84 -15.43 55.04 6.34
CA ALA A 84 -15.92 54.26 7.47
C ALA A 84 -15.05 53.05 7.81
N VAL A 85 -14.34 52.49 6.81
CA VAL A 85 -13.43 51.37 7.04
C VAL A 85 -12.31 51.77 8.02
N SER A 86 -11.73 52.96 7.86
CA SER A 86 -10.68 53.47 8.76
C SER A 86 -11.21 53.91 10.13
N ILE A 87 -12.54 54.05 10.28
CA ILE A 87 -13.19 54.44 11.54
C ILE A 87 -13.55 53.20 12.37
N HIS A 88 -14.01 52.13 11.71
CA HIS A 88 -14.59 50.97 12.37
C HIS A 88 -13.66 49.75 12.49
N PHE A 89 -12.45 49.81 11.92
CA PHE A 89 -11.47 48.72 11.96
C PHE A 89 -10.09 49.25 12.36
N PHE A 90 -9.21 48.36 12.83
CA PHE A 90 -7.81 48.71 13.12
C PHE A 90 -7.04 49.05 11.84
N GLU A 91 -5.94 49.80 11.96
CA GLU A 91 -5.15 50.28 10.82
C GLU A 91 -4.62 49.12 9.94
N ASP A 92 -4.21 48.01 10.56
CA ASP A 92 -3.76 46.79 9.89
C ASP A 92 -4.92 46.01 9.24
N GLU A 93 -6.10 45.98 9.87
CA GLU A 93 -7.31 45.33 9.37
C GLU A 93 -8.01 46.12 8.25
N ALA A 94 -8.02 47.45 8.32
CA ALA A 94 -8.72 48.34 7.40
C ALA A 94 -8.25 48.14 5.95
N SER A 95 -6.94 47.91 5.75
CA SER A 95 -6.35 47.64 4.44
C SER A 95 -6.90 46.35 3.79
N ARG A 96 -7.17 45.33 4.61
CA ARG A 96 -7.73 44.03 4.20
C ARG A 96 -9.24 44.14 3.96
N ILE A 97 -9.98 44.77 4.88
CA ILE A 97 -11.42 45.00 4.77
C ILE A 97 -11.78 45.83 3.54
N LYS A 98 -10.97 46.84 3.21
CA LYS A 98 -11.18 47.65 2.01
C LYS A 98 -11.14 46.81 0.72
N LYS A 99 -10.34 45.74 0.68
CA LYS A 99 -10.31 44.79 -0.45
C LYS A 99 -11.53 43.86 -0.47
N CYS A 100 -12.14 43.58 0.69
CA CYS A 100 -13.36 42.77 0.78
C CYS A 100 -14.58 43.47 0.14
N ILE A 101 -14.60 44.81 0.07
CA ILE A 101 -15.70 45.55 -0.56
C ILE A 101 -15.46 45.58 -2.07
N THR A 102 -16.17 44.73 -2.79
CA THR A 102 -15.96 44.53 -4.23
C THR A 102 -16.73 45.54 -5.09
N ARG A 103 -17.89 46.03 -4.61
CA ARG A 103 -18.71 46.99 -5.35
C ARG A 103 -19.61 47.83 -4.42
N ILE A 104 -19.77 49.11 -4.77
CA ILE A 104 -20.78 50.02 -4.20
C ILE A 104 -21.60 50.57 -5.37
N ALA A 105 -22.88 50.22 -5.45
CA ALA A 105 -23.76 50.57 -6.56
C ALA A 105 -25.03 51.29 -6.09
N PHE A 106 -25.41 52.34 -6.81
CA PHE A 106 -26.64 53.10 -6.58
C PHE A 106 -27.63 52.80 -7.71
N ILE A 107 -28.57 51.88 -7.46
CA ILE A 107 -29.51 51.41 -8.48
C ILE A 107 -30.76 52.30 -8.47
N PRO A 108 -31.09 52.99 -9.57
CA PRO A 108 -32.25 53.86 -9.64
C PRO A 108 -33.57 53.08 -9.50
N VAL A 109 -34.53 53.65 -8.77
CA VAL A 109 -35.88 53.10 -8.59
C VAL A 109 -36.87 53.87 -9.47
N THR A 110 -37.56 53.17 -10.36
CA THR A 110 -38.64 53.72 -11.20
C THR A 110 -39.97 53.66 -10.45
N GLY A 111 -40.55 54.82 -10.16
CA GLY A 111 -41.74 55.00 -9.32
C GLY A 111 -42.29 56.43 -9.35
N ASN A 112 -43.13 56.81 -8.37
CA ASN A 112 -43.77 58.15 -8.35
C ASN A 112 -42.82 59.30 -7.99
N ASN A 113 -41.64 59.01 -7.41
CA ASN A 113 -40.64 60.00 -7.02
C ASN A 113 -39.35 59.86 -7.87
N ALA A 114 -38.92 60.95 -8.52
CA ALA A 114 -37.90 60.92 -9.57
C ALA A 114 -36.42 60.80 -9.10
N ASP A 115 -36.16 60.66 -7.79
CA ASP A 115 -34.79 60.72 -7.21
C ASP A 115 -34.52 59.63 -6.15
N GLN A 116 -35.18 58.47 -6.27
CA GLN A 116 -34.97 57.34 -5.37
C GLN A 116 -34.01 56.28 -5.95
N PHE A 117 -33.24 55.65 -5.07
CA PHE A 117 -32.33 54.57 -5.41
C PHE A 117 -32.28 53.50 -4.30
N VAL A 118 -31.75 52.32 -4.63
CA VAL A 118 -31.29 51.30 -3.68
C VAL A 118 -29.77 51.32 -3.69
N LEU A 119 -29.16 51.36 -2.50
CA LEU A 119 -27.73 51.20 -2.33
C LEU A 119 -27.41 49.72 -2.16
N GLU A 120 -26.61 49.17 -3.08
CA GLU A 120 -26.05 47.82 -2.98
C GLU A 120 -24.57 47.90 -2.65
N VAL A 121 -24.14 47.15 -1.64
CA VAL A 121 -22.72 46.96 -1.33
C VAL A 121 -22.42 45.46 -1.38
N ASP A 122 -21.58 45.07 -2.34
CA ASP A 122 -21.13 43.69 -2.54
C ASP A 122 -19.84 43.46 -1.75
N VAL A 123 -19.87 42.45 -0.88
CA VAL A 123 -18.74 42.03 -0.04
C VAL A 123 -18.29 40.65 -0.48
N GLY A 124 -17.03 40.56 -0.91
CA GLY A 124 -16.35 39.33 -1.27
C GLY A 124 -15.05 39.19 -0.48
N PRO A 125 -15.04 38.48 0.66
CA PRO A 125 -13.79 38.09 1.31
C PRO A 125 -13.00 37.14 0.40
N SER A 126 -11.66 37.20 0.39
CA SER A 126 -10.81 36.18 -0.24
C SER A 126 -9.66 35.79 0.66
N PHE A 127 -9.16 34.57 0.49
CA PHE A 127 -8.06 34.04 1.28
C PHE A 127 -6.81 34.92 1.21
N GLU A 128 -6.50 35.50 0.03
CA GLU A 128 -5.30 36.33 -0.20
C GLU A 128 -5.16 37.49 0.81
N TYR A 129 -6.27 38.06 1.26
CA TYR A 129 -6.26 39.19 2.19
C TYR A 129 -7.00 38.93 3.51
N CYS A 130 -7.82 37.88 3.64
CA CYS A 130 -8.45 37.53 4.91
C CYS A 130 -7.66 36.50 5.71
N GLU A 131 -6.94 35.57 5.07
CA GLU A 131 -6.18 34.49 5.71
C GLU A 131 -7.00 33.83 6.85
N ASP A 132 -6.42 33.60 8.03
CA ASP A 132 -7.10 33.12 9.25
C ASP A 132 -7.41 34.23 10.27
N VAL A 133 -7.41 35.49 9.83
CA VAL A 133 -7.61 36.67 10.69
C VAL A 133 -9.07 36.82 11.15
N ILE A 134 -9.25 37.18 12.41
CA ILE A 134 -10.54 37.67 12.94
C ILE A 134 -10.53 39.19 12.84
N PHE A 135 -11.55 39.74 12.20
CA PHE A 135 -11.74 41.18 12.09
C PHE A 135 -12.58 41.70 13.26
N TRP A 136 -12.09 42.75 13.90
CA TRP A 136 -12.76 43.39 15.02
C TRP A 136 -13.51 44.63 14.54
N TYR A 137 -14.75 44.76 14.99
CA TYR A 137 -15.60 45.91 14.71
C TYR A 137 -15.58 46.87 15.90
N ILE A 138 -15.20 48.12 15.63
CA ILE A 138 -15.15 49.19 16.64
C ILE A 138 -16.47 49.96 16.61
N GLU A 139 -17.26 49.85 17.67
CA GLU A 139 -18.47 50.66 17.88
C GLU A 139 -18.11 52.00 18.57
N ARG A 140 -18.90 53.06 18.34
CA ARG A 140 -18.69 54.37 19.01
C ARG A 140 -18.64 54.15 20.53
N GLU A 141 -17.65 54.77 21.19
CA GLU A 141 -17.17 54.57 22.57
C GLU A 141 -15.95 53.65 22.73
N GLY A 142 -15.40 53.10 21.63
CA GLY A 142 -14.17 52.29 21.68
C GLY A 142 -14.41 50.84 22.13
N LYS A 143 -15.67 50.41 22.13
CA LYS A 143 -16.05 49.02 22.35
C LYS A 143 -15.71 48.20 21.12
N MET A 144 -15.00 47.11 21.31
CA MET A 144 -14.59 46.19 20.26
C MET A 144 -15.46 44.94 20.30
N ASP A 145 -16.16 44.68 19.20
CA ASP A 145 -17.02 43.52 19.05
C ASP A 145 -16.55 42.65 17.87
N VAL A 146 -16.78 41.34 17.95
CA VAL A 146 -16.65 40.45 16.80
C VAL A 146 -18.05 40.15 16.30
N LEU A 147 -18.27 40.22 14.99
CA LEU A 147 -19.58 40.04 14.38
C LEU A 147 -19.61 38.76 13.55
N ARG A 148 -20.74 38.06 13.61
CA ARG A 148 -21.07 36.88 12.79
C ARG A 148 -22.52 36.90 12.34
N PHE A 149 -22.90 36.06 11.38
CA PHE A 149 -24.31 35.93 10.98
C PHE A 149 -25.09 34.97 11.87
N VAL A 150 -26.27 35.40 12.33
CA VAL A 150 -27.31 34.56 12.96
C VAL A 150 -28.62 34.89 12.27
N ASP A 151 -29.30 33.89 11.72
CA ASP A 151 -30.53 34.06 10.91
C ASP A 151 -30.39 35.11 9.78
N GLY A 152 -29.19 35.22 9.20
CA GLY A 152 -28.90 36.14 8.10
C GLY A 152 -28.54 37.57 8.51
N HIS A 153 -28.44 37.89 9.81
CA HIS A 153 -28.12 39.22 10.31
C HIS A 153 -26.81 39.26 11.12
N PRO A 154 -26.03 40.37 11.05
CA PRO A 154 -24.84 40.54 11.88
C PRO A 154 -25.19 40.65 13.37
N VAL A 155 -24.64 39.76 14.20
CA VAL A 155 -24.82 39.72 15.65
C VAL A 155 -23.45 39.66 16.34
N VAL A 156 -23.36 40.31 17.51
CA VAL A 156 -22.17 40.31 18.36
C VAL A 156 -21.95 38.92 18.95
N VAL A 157 -20.73 38.41 18.77
CA VAL A 157 -20.28 37.14 19.32
C VAL A 157 -19.96 37.33 20.79
N PRO A 158 -20.57 36.54 21.71
CA PRO A 158 -20.21 36.58 23.12
C PRO A 158 -18.72 36.29 23.32
N ASN A 159 -18.05 36.97 24.27
CA ASN A 159 -16.62 36.80 24.51
C ASN A 159 -16.19 35.34 24.76
N GLU A 160 -17.07 34.54 25.37
CA GLU A 160 -16.84 33.11 25.63
C GLU A 160 -16.82 32.27 24.35
N GLU A 161 -17.50 32.73 23.29
CA GLU A 161 -17.64 32.04 22.00
C GLU A 161 -16.62 32.52 20.95
N ILE A 162 -15.92 33.63 21.18
CA ILE A 162 -14.90 34.14 20.23
C ILE A 162 -13.81 33.09 19.95
N GLN A 163 -13.46 32.28 20.95
CA GLN A 163 -12.51 31.18 20.76
C GLN A 163 -13.06 30.07 19.86
N ILE A 164 -14.36 29.82 19.89
CA ILE A 164 -15.03 28.86 19.00
C ILE A 164 -15.04 29.42 17.58
N LEU A 165 -15.43 30.69 17.41
CA LEU A 165 -15.44 31.36 16.11
C LEU A 165 -14.04 31.41 15.47
N ARG A 166 -12.98 31.61 16.27
CA ARG A 166 -11.59 31.57 15.78
C ARG A 166 -11.24 30.24 15.11
N LYS A 167 -11.76 29.14 15.65
CA LYS A 167 -11.58 27.79 15.11
C LYS A 167 -12.37 27.59 13.83
N GLU A 168 -13.63 28.05 13.81
CA GLU A 168 -14.48 28.01 12.61
C GLU A 168 -13.87 28.81 11.44
N ILE A 169 -13.35 30.01 11.72
CA ILE A 169 -12.68 30.87 10.74
C ILE A 169 -11.48 30.18 10.10
N LYS A 170 -10.63 29.52 10.89
CA LYS A 170 -9.49 28.76 10.37
C LYS A 170 -9.90 27.66 9.42
N SER A 171 -10.99 26.93 9.73
CA SER A 171 -11.52 25.89 8.85
C SER A 171 -12.02 26.49 7.52
N ARG A 172 -12.84 27.53 7.61
CA ARG A 172 -13.43 28.20 6.44
C ARG A 172 -12.41 28.88 5.54
N ALA A 173 -11.37 29.49 6.13
CA ALA A 173 -10.28 30.10 5.39
C ALA A 173 -9.55 29.09 4.49
N ARG A 174 -9.31 27.87 5.00
CA ARG A 174 -8.71 26.79 4.20
C ARG A 174 -9.62 26.28 3.10
N GLU A 175 -10.92 26.12 3.39
CA GLU A 175 -11.90 25.76 2.35
C GLU A 175 -11.96 26.83 1.25
N GLN A 176 -11.90 28.10 1.63
CA GLN A 176 -11.84 29.21 0.69
C GLN A 176 -10.55 29.22 -0.15
N GLU A 177 -9.39 29.01 0.45
CA GLU A 177 -8.10 28.86 -0.26
C GLU A 177 -8.19 27.74 -1.33
N GLN A 178 -8.75 26.59 -0.95
CA GLN A 178 -8.94 25.45 -1.86
C GLN A 178 -9.85 25.81 -3.04
N ILE A 179 -10.96 26.49 -2.79
CA ILE A 179 -11.91 26.92 -3.84
C ILE A 179 -11.26 27.96 -4.77
N GLU A 180 -10.54 28.94 -4.22
CA GLU A 180 -9.89 29.99 -5.01
C GLU A 180 -8.76 29.44 -5.88
N ASP A 181 -7.95 28.52 -5.36
CA ASP A 181 -6.92 27.82 -6.13
C ASP A 181 -7.53 27.02 -7.29
N GLN A 182 -8.64 26.30 -7.05
CA GLN A 182 -9.36 25.57 -8.10
C GLN A 182 -9.94 26.49 -9.17
N GLN A 183 -10.50 27.63 -8.78
CA GLN A 183 -11.00 28.63 -9.72
C GLN A 183 -9.86 29.23 -10.56
N ARG A 184 -8.68 29.43 -9.98
CA ARG A 184 -7.50 29.92 -10.70
C ARG A 184 -7.01 28.92 -11.75
N ASP A 185 -6.88 27.64 -11.39
CA ASP A 185 -6.42 26.60 -12.33
C ASP A 185 -7.44 26.38 -13.46
N SER A 186 -8.73 26.35 -13.13
CA SER A 186 -9.82 26.30 -14.11
C SER A 186 -9.81 27.52 -15.02
N TYR A 187 -9.62 28.73 -14.47
CA TYR A 187 -9.50 29.95 -15.27
C TYR A 187 -8.32 29.88 -16.24
N LEU A 188 -7.15 29.44 -15.78
CA LEU A 188 -5.96 29.30 -16.63
C LEU A 188 -6.20 28.31 -17.77
N LEU A 189 -6.79 27.15 -17.52
CA LEU A 189 -7.13 26.16 -18.57
C LEU A 189 -8.14 26.69 -19.59
N ASN A 190 -9.09 27.52 -19.14
CA ASN A 190 -10.11 28.12 -19.99
C ASN A 190 -9.62 29.34 -20.79
N THR A 191 -8.51 29.97 -20.40
CA THR A 191 -8.04 31.24 -20.98
C THR A 191 -6.68 31.18 -21.66
N THR A 192 -5.87 30.15 -21.41
CA THR A 192 -4.56 30.01 -22.05
C THR A 192 -4.68 29.38 -23.44
N ASP A 193 -4.17 30.10 -24.44
CA ASP A 193 -4.00 29.60 -25.80
C ASP A 193 -2.62 28.95 -26.03
N ASP A 194 -1.68 29.08 -25.07
CA ASP A 194 -0.37 28.45 -25.16
C ASP A 194 -0.47 26.95 -24.82
N PRO A 195 -0.24 26.04 -25.78
CA PRO A 195 -0.38 24.63 -25.53
C PRO A 195 0.69 24.06 -24.59
N VAL A 196 1.87 24.72 -24.48
CA VAL A 196 2.90 24.34 -23.49
C VAL A 196 2.39 24.60 -22.08
N GLU A 197 1.90 25.81 -21.80
CA GLU A 197 1.34 26.15 -20.49
C GLU A 197 0.09 25.34 -20.18
N LYS A 198 -0.76 25.06 -21.18
CA LYS A 198 -1.91 24.17 -21.01
C LYS A 198 -1.47 22.76 -20.60
N LEU A 199 -0.51 22.16 -21.31
CA LEU A 199 0.02 20.85 -20.98
C LEU A 199 0.72 20.86 -19.61
N LYS A 200 1.44 21.93 -19.26
CA LYS A 200 2.04 22.11 -17.93
C LYS A 200 0.99 22.10 -16.83
N VAL A 201 -0.13 22.80 -17.00
CA VAL A 201 -1.21 22.81 -16.01
C VAL A 201 -1.82 21.41 -15.90
N LEU A 202 -2.13 20.76 -17.03
CA LEU A 202 -2.67 19.39 -17.05
C LEU A 202 -1.72 18.36 -16.40
N LEU A 203 -0.41 18.48 -16.61
CA LEU A 203 0.63 17.60 -16.04
C LEU A 203 1.13 18.03 -14.66
N SER A 204 0.73 19.20 -14.17
CA SER A 204 1.26 19.77 -12.93
C SER A 204 1.05 18.83 -11.74
N GLN A 205 1.90 18.96 -10.72
CA GLN A 205 1.89 18.07 -9.56
C GLN A 205 0.51 17.99 -8.86
N LYS A 206 -0.33 19.04 -8.96
CA LYS A 206 -1.71 19.06 -8.44
C LYS A 206 -2.71 18.24 -9.27
N ASN A 207 -2.45 18.05 -10.58
CA ASN A 207 -3.37 17.41 -11.54
C ASN A 207 -3.00 15.95 -11.85
N VAL A 208 -1.71 15.66 -12.01
CA VAL A 208 -1.15 14.31 -12.18
C VAL A 208 -0.22 14.04 -10.99
N THR A 209 -0.82 13.70 -9.83
CA THR A 209 -0.03 13.34 -8.64
C THR A 209 0.63 11.96 -8.84
N ARG A 210 1.69 11.68 -8.07
CA ARG A 210 2.33 10.35 -7.96
C ARG A 210 1.39 9.24 -7.49
N ASN A 211 0.20 9.59 -7.02
CA ASN A 211 -0.84 8.69 -6.49
C ASN A 211 -2.02 8.53 -7.46
N MET A 212 -1.84 8.89 -8.72
CA MET A 212 -2.78 8.60 -9.80
C MET A 212 -2.32 7.36 -10.56
N SER A 213 -3.25 6.59 -11.08
CA SER A 213 -3.05 5.50 -12.05
C SER A 213 -3.17 6.07 -13.47
N PRO A 214 -2.04 6.36 -14.15
CA PRO A 214 -2.07 6.88 -15.50
C PRO A 214 -2.40 5.77 -16.50
N ILE A 215 -3.43 6.03 -17.31
CA ILE A 215 -3.85 5.21 -18.44
C ILE A 215 -3.53 5.97 -19.72
N LEU A 216 -2.70 5.38 -20.57
CA LEU A 216 -2.41 5.90 -21.90
C LEU A 216 -3.34 5.24 -22.92
N VAL A 217 -3.85 6.01 -23.87
CA VAL A 217 -4.59 5.50 -25.03
C VAL A 217 -3.93 6.06 -26.28
N ILE A 218 -3.52 5.18 -27.19
CA ILE A 218 -2.83 5.53 -28.44
C ILE A 218 -3.60 4.98 -29.65
N ASP A 219 -3.70 5.75 -30.72
CA ASP A 219 -4.16 5.28 -32.03
C ASP A 219 -3.00 4.93 -32.97
N ALA A 220 -3.35 4.54 -34.21
CA ALA A 220 -2.36 4.12 -35.21
C ALA A 220 -1.59 5.31 -35.77
N LEU A 221 -0.27 5.17 -35.86
CA LEU A 221 0.58 6.15 -36.52
C LEU A 221 0.27 6.20 -38.04
N PRO A 222 0.13 7.39 -38.64
CA PRO A 222 -0.20 7.52 -40.05
C PRO A 222 0.92 7.01 -40.98
N GLU A 223 2.17 7.10 -40.55
CA GLU A 223 3.37 6.56 -41.22
C GLU A 223 4.25 5.84 -40.20
N LYS A 224 4.99 4.80 -40.63
CA LYS A 224 5.97 4.10 -39.78
C LYS A 224 7.23 4.95 -39.66
N PRO A 225 7.48 5.61 -38.51
CA PRO A 225 8.65 6.46 -38.32
C PRO A 225 9.92 5.64 -38.33
N THR A 226 11.07 6.26 -38.64
CA THR A 226 12.36 5.59 -38.42
C THR A 226 12.63 5.45 -36.92
N THR A 227 13.56 4.56 -36.54
CA THR A 227 13.98 4.42 -35.14
C THR A 227 14.51 5.73 -34.55
N GLU A 228 15.18 6.56 -35.35
CA GLU A 228 15.71 7.85 -34.92
C GLU A 228 14.59 8.89 -34.69
N ASP A 229 13.57 8.87 -35.56
CA ASP A 229 12.35 9.66 -35.36
C ASP A 229 11.63 9.25 -34.08
N MET A 230 11.48 7.93 -33.85
CA MET A 230 10.85 7.42 -32.63
C MET A 230 11.57 7.91 -31.38
N LYS A 231 12.90 7.83 -31.36
CA LYS A 231 13.71 8.25 -30.23
C LYS A 231 13.62 9.74 -29.96
N SER A 232 13.59 10.57 -31.00
CA SER A 232 13.51 12.02 -30.86
C SER A 232 12.11 12.52 -30.48
N GLN A 233 11.06 11.78 -30.84
CA GLN A 233 9.66 12.19 -30.67
C GLN A 233 8.98 11.58 -29.43
N PHE A 234 9.27 10.33 -29.06
CA PHE A 234 8.49 9.58 -28.07
C PHE A 234 9.27 9.17 -26.81
N GLN A 235 10.42 9.81 -26.54
CA GLN A 235 11.23 9.49 -25.37
C GLN A 235 10.48 9.64 -24.04
N PHE A 236 9.49 10.52 -23.94
CA PHE A 236 8.72 10.76 -22.72
C PHE A 236 7.92 9.53 -22.27
N LEU A 237 7.63 8.58 -23.17
CA LEU A 237 6.90 7.36 -22.84
C LEU A 237 7.60 6.53 -21.75
N LYS A 238 8.94 6.59 -21.65
CA LYS A 238 9.68 5.93 -20.54
C LYS A 238 9.82 6.79 -19.29
N GLU A 239 9.72 8.10 -19.46
CA GLU A 239 9.89 9.08 -18.38
C GLU A 239 8.66 9.16 -17.47
N TRP A 240 7.50 8.68 -17.96
CA TRP A 240 6.26 8.53 -17.20
C TRP A 240 5.99 7.06 -16.88
N ASP A 241 5.55 6.78 -15.66
CA ASP A 241 5.19 5.43 -15.19
C ASP A 241 3.74 5.07 -15.53
N TRP A 242 3.46 4.80 -16.81
CA TRP A 242 2.16 4.33 -17.28
C TRP A 242 1.77 3.02 -16.59
N GLU A 243 0.59 2.96 -15.95
CA GLU A 243 0.12 1.72 -15.31
C GLU A 243 -0.54 0.81 -16.36
N TYR A 244 -1.33 1.40 -17.26
CA TYR A 244 -1.98 0.71 -18.38
C TYR A 244 -1.84 1.50 -19.68
N VAL A 245 -1.61 0.80 -20.79
CA VAL A 245 -1.60 1.38 -22.15
C VAL A 245 -2.62 0.64 -23.01
N PHE A 246 -3.63 1.33 -23.51
CA PHE A 246 -4.57 0.80 -24.50
C PHE A 246 -4.08 1.15 -25.91
N ASP A 247 -3.61 0.14 -26.62
CA ASP A 247 -3.01 0.28 -27.93
C ASP A 247 -3.99 -0.09 -29.05
N PHE A 248 -4.35 0.89 -29.88
CA PHE A 248 -5.18 0.71 -31.06
C PHE A 248 -4.37 0.60 -32.37
N ASP A 249 -3.03 0.64 -32.29
CA ASP A 249 -2.13 0.40 -33.41
C ASP A 249 -1.89 -1.12 -33.61
N SER A 250 -2.51 -1.70 -34.64
CA SER A 250 -2.29 -3.12 -34.96
C SER A 250 -0.90 -3.44 -35.52
N ASP A 251 -0.13 -2.43 -35.96
CA ASP A 251 1.24 -2.58 -36.43
C ASP A 251 2.27 -2.65 -35.29
N GLU A 252 1.84 -2.45 -34.03
CA GLU A 252 2.65 -2.57 -32.80
C GLU A 252 3.83 -1.60 -32.77
N THR A 253 3.75 -0.48 -33.46
CA THR A 253 4.92 0.35 -33.77
C THR A 253 5.56 0.94 -32.51
N LEU A 254 4.75 1.52 -31.62
CA LEU A 254 5.23 2.10 -30.36
C LEU A 254 5.63 1.02 -29.34
N TYR A 255 4.89 -0.09 -29.28
CA TYR A 255 5.24 -1.23 -28.43
C TYR A 255 6.60 -1.81 -28.82
N CYS A 256 6.81 -2.11 -30.11
CA CYS A 256 8.06 -2.66 -30.62
C CYS A 256 9.25 -1.72 -30.36
N TYR A 257 9.05 -0.41 -30.43
CA TYR A 257 10.09 0.56 -30.04
C TYR A 257 10.42 0.46 -28.54
N LEU A 258 9.41 0.43 -27.67
CA LEU A 258 9.63 0.33 -26.22
C LEU A 258 10.26 -1.01 -25.79
N ASP A 259 9.82 -2.11 -26.40
CA ASP A 259 10.30 -3.47 -26.09
C ASP A 259 11.71 -3.73 -26.67
N ASN A 260 11.92 -3.47 -27.96
CA ASN A 260 13.17 -3.86 -28.63
C ASN A 260 14.29 -2.83 -28.46
N GLU A 261 13.98 -1.53 -28.59
CA GLU A 261 15.00 -0.46 -28.61
C GLU A 261 15.23 0.12 -27.22
N GLU A 262 14.17 0.33 -26.45
CA GLU A 262 14.24 0.86 -25.09
C GLU A 262 14.22 -0.23 -24.00
N GLN A 263 14.13 -1.51 -24.40
CA GLN A 263 14.32 -2.66 -23.51
C GLN A 263 13.38 -2.68 -22.28
N GLN A 264 12.14 -2.22 -22.45
CA GLN A 264 11.15 -2.24 -21.39
C GLN A 264 10.52 -3.62 -21.22
N VAL A 265 10.42 -4.10 -19.98
CA VAL A 265 9.63 -5.30 -19.66
C VAL A 265 8.19 -4.85 -19.40
N LEU A 266 7.27 -5.25 -20.28
CA LEU A 266 5.84 -4.92 -20.21
C LEU A 266 5.01 -6.20 -20.24
N SER A 267 3.99 -6.28 -19.39
CA SER A 267 3.00 -7.36 -19.45
C SER A 267 2.03 -7.11 -20.60
N VAL A 268 2.14 -7.88 -21.69
CA VAL A 268 1.28 -7.71 -22.86
C VAL A 268 0.05 -8.62 -22.78
N LEU A 269 -1.13 -8.01 -22.89
CA LEU A 269 -2.41 -8.69 -22.81
C LEU A 269 -3.31 -8.28 -23.98
N PRO A 270 -3.76 -9.20 -24.83
CA PRO A 270 -4.79 -8.92 -25.81
C PRO A 270 -6.16 -8.71 -25.16
N VAL A 271 -6.90 -7.68 -25.57
CA VAL A 271 -8.25 -7.44 -25.03
C VAL A 271 -9.19 -8.59 -25.34
N ASP A 272 -9.04 -9.32 -26.47
CA ASP A 272 -9.97 -10.43 -26.78
C ASP A 272 -9.92 -11.59 -25.77
N ASP A 273 -8.89 -11.67 -24.91
CA ASP A 273 -8.74 -12.72 -23.90
C ASP A 273 -9.73 -12.55 -22.73
N PHE A 274 -10.33 -11.36 -22.58
CA PHE A 274 -11.24 -11.02 -21.47
C PHE A 274 -12.70 -11.30 -21.81
N ASN A 275 -13.03 -12.55 -22.19
CA ASN A 275 -14.41 -12.95 -22.48
C ASN A 275 -15.25 -13.07 -21.18
N PRO A 276 -16.31 -12.25 -20.99
CA PRO A 276 -17.16 -12.32 -19.80
C PRO A 276 -17.86 -13.67 -19.60
N GLU A 277 -18.06 -14.44 -20.66
CA GLU A 277 -18.70 -15.77 -20.59
C GLU A 277 -17.74 -16.85 -20.08
N ALA A 278 -16.43 -16.56 -20.04
CA ALA A 278 -15.37 -17.49 -19.63
C ALA A 278 -14.80 -17.18 -18.23
N LYS A 279 -15.53 -16.44 -17.38
CA LYS A 279 -15.06 -15.97 -16.06
C LYS A 279 -14.59 -17.08 -15.10
N GLU A 280 -15.09 -18.30 -15.26
CA GLU A 280 -14.71 -19.45 -14.43
C GLU A 280 -13.53 -20.25 -14.99
N SER A 281 -13.06 -19.92 -16.21
CA SER A 281 -11.90 -20.59 -16.81
C SER A 281 -10.61 -20.18 -16.11
N SER A 282 -9.68 -21.12 -15.96
CA SER A 282 -8.35 -20.87 -15.39
C SER A 282 -7.58 -19.82 -16.19
N GLU A 283 -7.72 -19.82 -17.52
CA GLU A 283 -7.10 -18.86 -18.42
C GLU A 283 -7.56 -17.42 -18.13
N TYR A 284 -8.88 -17.20 -18.02
CA TYR A 284 -9.43 -15.89 -17.66
C TYR A 284 -8.93 -15.42 -16.29
N VAL A 285 -8.93 -16.32 -15.29
CA VAL A 285 -8.47 -16.00 -13.93
C VAL A 285 -6.99 -15.61 -13.92
N ASN A 286 -6.14 -16.31 -14.69
CA ASN A 286 -4.72 -15.98 -14.82
C ASN A 286 -4.51 -14.62 -15.51
N LYS A 287 -5.30 -14.29 -16.54
CA LYS A 287 -5.24 -12.99 -17.22
C LYS A 287 -5.73 -11.86 -16.34
N GLN A 288 -6.82 -12.07 -15.60
CA GLN A 288 -7.31 -11.15 -14.58
C GLN A 288 -6.26 -10.93 -13.48
N PHE A 289 -5.59 -12.00 -13.03
CA PHE A 289 -4.50 -11.90 -12.07
C PHE A 289 -3.33 -11.09 -12.64
N THR A 290 -2.92 -11.36 -13.88
CA THR A 290 -1.84 -10.61 -14.56
C THR A 290 -2.17 -9.13 -14.65
N LEU A 291 -3.41 -8.78 -15.06
CA LEU A 291 -3.91 -7.39 -15.07
C LEU A 291 -3.91 -6.75 -13.67
N SER A 292 -4.10 -7.56 -12.62
CA SER A 292 -4.18 -7.10 -11.21
C SER A 292 -2.83 -7.01 -10.51
N ASP A 293 -1.81 -7.76 -10.93
CA ASP A 293 -0.57 -7.96 -10.18
C ASP A 293 0.67 -7.44 -10.93
N SER A 294 0.59 -7.31 -12.26
CA SER A 294 1.68 -6.74 -13.07
C SER A 294 1.73 -5.22 -12.94
N SER A 295 2.93 -4.69 -12.79
CA SER A 295 3.20 -3.27 -13.07
C SER A 295 3.38 -3.09 -14.58
N ARG A 296 2.81 -2.03 -15.16
CA ARG A 296 2.90 -1.64 -16.58
C ARG A 296 2.34 -2.68 -17.56
N VAL A 297 1.03 -2.61 -17.81
CA VAL A 297 0.32 -3.52 -18.71
C VAL A 297 0.05 -2.87 -20.06
N TRP A 298 0.43 -3.56 -21.15
CA TRP A 298 0.15 -3.14 -22.53
C TRP A 298 -1.02 -3.94 -23.11
N LEU A 299 -2.10 -3.26 -23.50
CA LEU A 299 -3.36 -3.85 -23.93
C LEU A 299 -3.61 -3.65 -25.42
N TYR A 300 -3.44 -4.70 -26.21
CA TYR A 300 -3.83 -4.67 -27.63
C TYR A 300 -5.34 -4.60 -27.78
N SER A 301 -5.82 -3.42 -28.15
CA SER A 301 -7.23 -3.03 -28.08
C SER A 301 -7.95 -3.11 -29.43
N ASN A 302 -7.20 -3.09 -30.53
CA ASN A 302 -7.77 -3.30 -31.86
C ASN A 302 -6.90 -4.14 -32.80
N GLY A 303 -6.42 -5.28 -32.29
CA GLY A 303 -5.62 -6.23 -33.06
C GLY A 303 -4.13 -6.14 -32.75
N SER A 304 -3.39 -7.10 -33.28
CA SER A 304 -1.95 -7.29 -33.12
C SER A 304 -1.46 -8.14 -34.28
N CYS A 305 -0.46 -7.65 -35.01
CA CYS A 305 0.15 -8.38 -36.12
C CYS A 305 0.96 -9.59 -35.62
N SER A 306 1.62 -9.50 -34.46
CA SER A 306 2.42 -10.59 -33.88
C SER A 306 1.56 -11.76 -33.41
N LEU A 307 0.33 -11.49 -32.96
CA LEU A 307 -0.62 -12.50 -32.48
C LEU A 307 -1.64 -12.94 -33.55
N ASP A 308 -1.43 -12.57 -34.82
CA ASP A 308 -2.34 -12.82 -35.95
C ASP A 308 -3.80 -12.38 -35.68
N ARG A 309 -3.96 -11.25 -34.98
CA ARG A 309 -5.26 -10.64 -34.65
C ARG A 309 -5.49 -9.41 -35.50
N LYS A 310 -6.30 -9.53 -36.56
CA LYS A 310 -6.55 -8.42 -37.49
C LYS A 310 -7.32 -7.25 -36.84
N PRO A 311 -7.04 -5.99 -37.23
CA PRO A 311 -7.86 -4.85 -36.81
C PRO A 311 -9.29 -4.95 -37.33
N GLN A 312 -10.23 -4.41 -36.56
CA GLN A 312 -11.66 -4.43 -36.88
C GLN A 312 -12.15 -3.01 -37.19
N ASN A 313 -13.14 -2.91 -38.08
CA ASN A 313 -13.90 -1.68 -38.24
C ASN A 313 -14.81 -1.44 -37.02
N VAL A 314 -15.34 -0.23 -36.88
CA VAL A 314 -16.18 0.16 -35.72
C VAL A 314 -17.36 -0.77 -35.47
N ARG A 315 -18.02 -1.28 -36.52
CA ARG A 315 -19.18 -2.16 -36.38
C ARG A 315 -18.77 -3.52 -35.81
N ASP A 316 -17.74 -4.13 -36.39
CA ASP A 316 -17.25 -5.44 -35.97
C ASP A 316 -16.61 -5.37 -34.58
N TRP A 317 -15.88 -4.30 -34.30
CA TRP A 317 -15.28 -4.04 -32.99
C TRP A 317 -16.37 -3.98 -31.92
N LYS A 318 -17.43 -3.18 -32.11
CA LYS A 318 -18.57 -3.13 -31.17
C LYS A 318 -19.22 -4.47 -30.91
N GLN A 319 -19.41 -5.28 -31.95
CA GLN A 319 -20.11 -6.56 -31.84
C GLN A 319 -19.27 -7.64 -31.15
N ARG A 320 -17.94 -7.59 -31.36
CA ARG A 320 -16.99 -8.55 -30.81
C ARG A 320 -16.21 -7.89 -29.68
N ARG A 321 -15.03 -7.31 -29.97
CA ARG A 321 -14.04 -6.77 -29.01
C ARG A 321 -14.58 -5.79 -27.99
N GLY A 322 -15.57 -4.98 -28.33
CA GLY A 322 -16.13 -3.98 -27.44
C GLY A 322 -16.70 -4.58 -26.16
N LYS A 323 -17.18 -5.82 -26.18
CA LYS A 323 -17.63 -6.50 -24.95
C LYS A 323 -16.46 -6.83 -24.01
N GLN A 324 -15.37 -7.34 -24.56
CA GLN A 324 -14.18 -7.66 -23.78
C GLN A 324 -13.46 -6.39 -23.29
N PHE A 325 -13.41 -5.34 -24.12
CA PHE A 325 -12.88 -4.04 -23.73
C PHE A 325 -13.61 -3.49 -22.50
N ARG A 326 -14.94 -3.49 -22.51
CA ARG A 326 -15.75 -3.08 -21.35
C ARG A 326 -15.48 -3.93 -20.11
N GLU A 327 -15.24 -5.23 -20.27
CA GLU A 327 -14.87 -6.08 -19.12
C GLU A 327 -13.51 -5.70 -18.55
N VAL A 328 -12.51 -5.37 -19.39
CA VAL A 328 -11.22 -4.84 -18.94
C VAL A 328 -11.41 -3.53 -18.18
N VAL A 329 -12.14 -2.56 -18.75
CA VAL A 329 -12.44 -1.27 -18.08
C VAL A 329 -13.15 -1.49 -16.75
N ARG A 330 -14.14 -2.40 -16.70
CA ARG A 330 -14.84 -2.79 -15.48
C ARG A 330 -13.90 -3.39 -14.43
N LEU A 331 -12.94 -4.23 -14.83
CA LEU A 331 -11.93 -4.80 -13.93
C LEU A 331 -11.03 -3.69 -13.35
N LEU A 332 -10.54 -2.79 -14.20
CA LEU A 332 -9.72 -1.64 -13.75
C LEU A 332 -10.48 -0.76 -12.76
N LYS A 333 -11.75 -0.46 -13.05
CA LYS A 333 -12.65 0.29 -12.14
C LYS A 333 -12.86 -0.39 -10.79
N THR A 334 -12.82 -1.73 -10.73
CA THR A 334 -12.89 -2.44 -9.44
C THR A 334 -11.58 -2.42 -8.66
N GLN A 335 -10.45 -2.23 -9.34
CA GLN A 335 -9.11 -2.27 -8.75
C GLN A 335 -8.64 -0.89 -8.31
N ILE A 336 -8.95 0.15 -9.08
CA ILE A 336 -8.49 1.53 -8.90
C ILE A 336 -9.67 2.38 -8.42
N THR A 337 -9.44 3.32 -7.50
CA THR A 337 -10.47 4.29 -7.11
C THR A 337 -10.71 5.25 -8.28
N ASN A 338 -11.97 5.46 -8.70
CA ASN A 338 -12.32 6.28 -9.87
C ASN A 338 -11.74 7.70 -9.83
N ASP A 339 -11.53 8.25 -8.62
CA ASP A 339 -10.99 9.59 -8.41
C ASP A 339 -9.45 9.64 -8.56
N ARG A 340 -8.79 8.48 -8.72
CA ARG A 340 -7.34 8.32 -8.87
C ARG A 340 -6.92 7.81 -10.25
N VAL A 341 -7.79 7.86 -11.26
CA VAL A 341 -7.44 7.51 -12.65
C VAL A 341 -7.21 8.78 -13.47
N VAL A 342 -6.18 8.80 -14.31
CA VAL A 342 -6.02 9.82 -15.37
C VAL A 342 -5.89 9.15 -16.73
N VAL A 343 -6.77 9.50 -17.66
CA VAL A 343 -6.76 8.95 -19.03
C VAL A 343 -6.15 9.97 -20.00
N VAL A 344 -5.04 9.62 -20.62
CA VAL A 344 -4.36 10.47 -21.61
C VAL A 344 -4.57 9.88 -22.99
N PHE A 345 -5.23 10.63 -23.87
CA PHE A 345 -5.41 10.25 -25.27
C PHE A 345 -4.32 10.90 -26.11
N MET A 346 -3.49 10.08 -26.76
CA MET A 346 -2.53 10.52 -27.75
C MET A 346 -3.08 10.19 -29.14
N LEU A 347 -3.31 11.23 -29.94
CA LEU A 347 -3.99 11.13 -31.22
C LEU A 347 -3.05 11.52 -32.35
N PHE A 348 -2.80 10.57 -33.25
CA PHE A 348 -1.88 10.69 -34.38
C PHE A 348 -2.60 10.80 -35.72
N SER A 349 -3.85 10.34 -35.82
CA SER A 349 -4.57 10.28 -37.09
C SER A 349 -6.04 10.67 -36.96
N THR A 350 -6.66 10.99 -38.11
CA THR A 350 -8.12 11.26 -38.18
C THR A 350 -8.97 9.99 -38.21
N LYS A 351 -8.36 8.79 -38.18
CA LYS A 351 -9.06 7.49 -38.20
C LYS A 351 -9.54 7.09 -36.79
N LEU A 352 -10.42 7.92 -36.24
CA LEU A 352 -10.77 7.87 -34.81
C LEU A 352 -11.98 6.98 -34.49
N ASP A 353 -12.60 6.31 -35.47
CA ASP A 353 -13.90 5.65 -35.28
C ASP A 353 -13.93 4.62 -34.14
N VAL A 354 -12.89 3.78 -34.02
CA VAL A 354 -12.83 2.74 -32.98
C VAL A 354 -12.41 3.32 -31.63
N ILE A 355 -11.41 4.20 -31.61
CA ILE A 355 -10.94 4.83 -30.37
C ILE A 355 -12.01 5.75 -29.77
N LEU A 356 -12.89 6.36 -30.57
CA LEU A 356 -14.06 7.11 -30.08
C LEU A 356 -15.07 6.21 -29.34
N GLU A 357 -15.23 4.94 -29.72
CA GLU A 357 -16.06 3.99 -28.95
C GLU A 357 -15.40 3.59 -27.63
N ALA A 358 -14.07 3.45 -27.63
CA ALA A 358 -13.32 3.18 -26.42
C ALA A 358 -13.30 4.39 -25.48
N ALA A 359 -13.22 5.61 -26.04
CA ALA A 359 -13.27 6.86 -25.31
C ALA A 359 -14.63 7.07 -24.64
N ASP A 360 -15.72 6.74 -25.32
CA ASP A 360 -17.07 6.72 -24.75
C ASP A 360 -17.12 5.91 -23.45
N GLU A 361 -16.57 4.69 -23.47
CA GLU A 361 -16.50 3.86 -22.27
C GLU A 361 -15.53 4.42 -21.21
N LEU A 362 -14.30 4.76 -21.59
CA LEU A 362 -13.27 5.22 -20.65
C LEU A 362 -13.65 6.53 -19.96
N ILE A 363 -14.18 7.49 -20.70
CA ILE A 363 -14.61 8.79 -20.15
C ILE A 363 -15.87 8.60 -19.30
N THR A 364 -16.78 7.70 -19.68
CA THR A 364 -17.98 7.42 -18.86
C THR A 364 -17.62 6.73 -17.55
N GLU A 365 -16.71 5.77 -17.59
CA GLU A 365 -16.32 4.99 -16.41
C GLU A 365 -15.31 5.75 -15.53
N PHE A 366 -14.47 6.61 -16.12
CA PHE A 366 -13.47 7.47 -15.47
C PHE A 366 -13.68 8.96 -15.84
N PRO A 367 -14.79 9.59 -15.41
CA PRO A 367 -15.17 10.94 -15.85
C PRO A 367 -14.28 12.05 -15.28
N ASN A 368 -13.48 11.73 -14.25
CA ASN A 368 -12.89 12.74 -13.38
C ASN A 368 -11.64 13.41 -13.97
N LYS A 369 -10.77 12.68 -14.68
CA LYS A 369 -9.53 13.24 -15.24
C LYS A 369 -9.16 12.58 -16.56
N TRP A 370 -9.30 13.34 -17.64
CA TRP A 370 -8.79 12.95 -18.94
C TRP A 370 -8.42 14.18 -19.77
N PHE A 371 -7.49 13.99 -20.71
CA PHE A 371 -7.18 15.01 -21.72
C PHE A 371 -6.61 14.35 -22.98
N ALA A 372 -6.69 15.07 -24.10
CA ALA A 372 -6.17 14.63 -25.38
C ALA A 372 -5.00 15.52 -25.83
N ILE A 373 -4.00 14.89 -26.45
CA ILE A 373 -2.87 15.54 -27.11
C ILE A 373 -2.87 15.15 -28.58
N SER A 374 -2.80 16.13 -29.48
CA SER A 374 -2.48 15.92 -30.89
C SER A 374 -1.48 16.97 -31.38
N GLU A 375 -0.73 16.64 -32.42
CA GLU A 375 0.19 17.60 -33.04
C GLU A 375 -0.58 18.62 -33.90
N THR A 376 -1.65 18.19 -34.56
CA THR A 376 -2.38 18.98 -35.55
C THR A 376 -3.83 19.26 -35.15
N GLU A 377 -4.35 20.41 -35.59
CA GLU A 377 -5.72 20.85 -35.28
C GLU A 377 -6.79 20.00 -35.97
N ASP A 378 -6.54 19.48 -37.16
CA ASP A 378 -7.48 18.65 -37.91
C ASP A 378 -7.82 17.34 -37.15
N VAL A 379 -6.81 16.70 -36.54
CA VAL A 379 -6.99 15.53 -35.68
C VAL A 379 -7.79 15.90 -34.43
N MET A 380 -7.45 17.01 -33.77
CA MET A 380 -8.17 17.48 -32.58
C MET A 380 -9.62 17.86 -32.87
N ASP A 381 -9.89 18.50 -34.02
CA ASP A 381 -11.22 18.89 -34.44
C ASP A 381 -12.09 17.68 -34.79
N ALA A 382 -11.51 16.68 -35.45
CA ALA A 382 -12.16 15.39 -35.69
C ALA A 382 -12.51 14.69 -34.36
N TRP A 383 -11.58 14.70 -33.40
CA TRP A 383 -11.79 14.16 -32.05
C TRP A 383 -12.93 14.85 -31.31
N LYS A 384 -12.89 16.19 -31.18
CA LYS A 384 -13.94 16.98 -30.51
C LYS A 384 -15.30 16.76 -31.16
N THR A 385 -15.34 16.74 -32.49
CA THR A 385 -16.58 16.49 -33.25
C THR A 385 -17.12 15.09 -32.97
N GLY A 386 -16.25 14.08 -32.96
CA GLY A 386 -16.59 12.71 -32.61
C GLY A 386 -17.15 12.58 -31.19
N LEU A 387 -16.52 13.20 -30.19
CA LEU A 387 -17.00 13.20 -28.82
C LEU A 387 -18.38 13.89 -28.67
N CYS A 388 -18.63 14.98 -29.40
CA CYS A 388 -19.95 15.60 -29.44
C CYS A 388 -21.01 14.67 -30.07
N GLN A 389 -20.66 13.93 -31.13
CA GLN A 389 -21.55 12.92 -31.72
C GLN A 389 -21.84 11.75 -30.77
N LYS A 390 -20.96 11.51 -29.80
CA LYS A 390 -21.15 10.54 -28.71
C LYS A 390 -21.94 11.07 -27.52
N HIS A 391 -22.33 12.35 -27.53
CA HIS A 391 -22.98 13.01 -26.41
C HIS A 391 -22.11 13.13 -25.15
N LEU A 392 -20.78 13.06 -25.30
CA LEU A 392 -19.84 13.33 -24.20
C LEU A 392 -19.61 14.83 -23.96
N ALA A 393 -19.96 15.67 -24.93
CA ALA A 393 -19.97 17.12 -24.82
C ALA A 393 -21.11 17.69 -25.68
N SER A 394 -21.69 18.82 -25.27
CA SER A 394 -22.78 19.45 -26.03
C SER A 394 -22.24 20.19 -27.26
N GLN A 395 -21.02 20.72 -27.14
CA GLN A 395 -20.36 21.50 -28.19
C GLN A 395 -18.84 21.41 -28.07
N PRO A 396 -18.09 21.56 -29.18
CA PRO A 396 -16.61 21.44 -29.18
C PRO A 396 -15.90 22.41 -28.23
N MET A 397 -16.48 23.59 -27.97
CA MET A 397 -15.89 24.60 -27.07
C MET A 397 -15.76 24.10 -25.63
N GLU A 398 -16.62 23.18 -25.18
CA GLU A 398 -16.55 22.57 -23.84
C GLU A 398 -15.31 21.68 -23.65
N LEU A 399 -14.70 21.25 -24.76
CA LEU A 399 -13.56 20.34 -24.77
C LEU A 399 -12.21 21.05 -24.86
N LEU A 400 -12.17 22.36 -25.07
CA LEU A 400 -10.93 23.15 -25.16
C LEU A 400 -10.01 23.05 -23.93
N PRO A 401 -10.53 22.97 -22.68
CA PRO A 401 -9.66 22.87 -21.49
C PRO A 401 -8.88 21.56 -21.41
N VAL A 402 -9.42 20.50 -22.02
CA VAL A 402 -8.86 19.14 -22.01
C VAL A 402 -8.24 18.74 -23.36
N SER A 403 -8.06 19.71 -24.26
CA SER A 403 -7.50 19.52 -25.60
C SER A 403 -6.19 20.29 -25.75
N VAL A 404 -5.09 19.56 -25.92
CA VAL A 404 -3.77 20.11 -26.22
C VAL A 404 -3.45 19.85 -27.69
N THR A 405 -3.36 20.90 -28.49
CA THR A 405 -3.08 20.82 -29.93
C THR A 405 -1.96 21.79 -30.31
N GLY A 406 -1.23 21.51 -31.39
CA GLY A 406 -0.16 22.38 -31.90
C GLY A 406 1.22 22.18 -31.26
N LEU A 407 1.40 21.11 -30.48
CA LEU A 407 2.71 20.71 -29.95
C LEU A 407 3.27 19.54 -30.76
N ARG A 408 4.51 19.69 -31.23
CA ARG A 408 5.26 18.56 -31.78
C ARG A 408 5.58 17.57 -30.66
N TRP A 409 5.61 16.27 -30.96
CA TRP A 409 5.95 15.25 -29.97
C TRP A 409 7.32 15.45 -29.31
N ALA A 410 8.30 15.98 -30.06
CA ALA A 410 9.59 16.38 -29.51
C ALA A 410 9.50 17.49 -28.44
N ASP A 411 8.54 18.40 -28.57
CA ASP A 411 8.28 19.45 -27.57
C ASP A 411 7.54 18.89 -26.35
N VAL A 412 6.66 17.89 -26.55
CA VAL A 412 6.03 17.12 -25.45
C VAL A 412 7.09 16.46 -24.57
N ASN A 413 8.19 15.92 -25.16
CA ASN A 413 9.33 15.43 -24.38
C ASN A 413 9.86 16.48 -23.40
N ASN A 414 10.03 17.72 -23.85
CA ASN A 414 10.58 18.78 -23.02
C ASN A 414 9.63 19.17 -21.88
N VAL A 415 8.32 19.19 -22.14
CA VAL A 415 7.31 19.48 -21.12
C VAL A 415 7.26 18.35 -20.08
N VAL A 416 7.14 17.09 -20.51
CA VAL A 416 7.07 15.95 -19.60
C VAL A 416 8.34 15.84 -18.73
N ARG A 417 9.53 16.10 -19.29
CA ARG A 417 10.80 16.19 -18.53
C ARG A 417 10.82 17.22 -17.42
N THR A 418 10.02 18.27 -17.54
CA THR A 418 9.93 19.32 -16.52
C THR A 418 9.16 18.81 -15.29
N PHE A 419 8.22 17.88 -15.49
CA PHE A 419 7.44 17.26 -14.41
C PHE A 419 7.96 15.90 -13.97
N SER A 420 8.71 15.21 -14.83
CA SER A 420 9.34 13.95 -14.47
C SER A 420 10.36 14.19 -13.36
N LYS A 421 10.05 13.66 -12.17
CA LYS A 421 10.97 13.62 -11.03
C LYS A 421 11.99 12.48 -11.17
N LYS A 422 11.92 11.68 -12.25
CA LYS A 422 13.00 10.75 -12.59
C LYS A 422 14.19 11.58 -13.02
N ILE A 423 15.14 11.70 -12.12
CA ILE A 423 16.49 12.14 -12.48
C ILE A 423 16.95 11.18 -13.58
N PRO A 424 17.46 11.66 -14.72
CA PRO A 424 18.05 10.78 -15.73
C PRO A 424 19.22 10.04 -15.09
N CYS A 425 18.93 8.86 -14.54
CA CYS A 425 19.92 7.94 -14.04
C CYS A 425 20.59 7.36 -15.27
N ARG A 426 21.85 7.76 -15.51
CA ARG A 426 22.68 7.07 -16.49
C ARG A 426 23.05 5.69 -15.96
N GLU A 427 23.07 4.74 -16.89
CA GLU A 427 23.62 3.38 -16.82
C GLU A 427 24.05 2.90 -15.42
N ILE A 428 23.16 2.16 -14.74
CA ILE A 428 23.52 1.46 -13.50
C ILE A 428 24.73 0.57 -13.78
N SER A 429 25.80 0.78 -13.03
CA SER A 429 27.06 0.07 -13.25
C SER A 429 27.49 -0.68 -11.99
N ILE A 430 27.88 -1.94 -12.15
CA ILE A 430 28.29 -2.81 -11.03
C ILE A 430 29.79 -3.09 -11.09
N PRO A 431 30.46 -3.27 -9.93
CA PRO A 431 31.88 -3.55 -9.90
C PRO A 431 32.23 -4.91 -10.50
N SER A 432 33.37 -4.95 -11.16
CA SER A 432 34.05 -6.08 -11.78
C SER A 432 35.51 -6.10 -11.33
N GLU A 433 36.24 -7.18 -11.59
CA GLU A 433 37.69 -7.22 -11.40
C GLU A 433 38.40 -6.13 -12.22
N HIS A 434 37.92 -5.86 -13.44
CA HIS A 434 38.53 -4.93 -14.40
C HIS A 434 37.93 -3.50 -14.35
N GLY A 435 37.20 -3.15 -13.29
CA GLY A 435 36.56 -1.84 -13.14
C GLY A 435 35.04 -1.95 -12.97
N TYR A 436 34.27 -1.33 -13.85
CA TYR A 436 32.80 -1.30 -13.80
C TYR A 436 32.18 -1.81 -15.08
N VAL A 437 31.02 -2.45 -14.97
CA VAL A 437 30.23 -2.93 -16.11
C VAL A 437 28.82 -2.34 -16.05
N ALA A 438 28.39 -1.72 -17.14
CA ALA A 438 27.04 -1.18 -17.30
C ALA A 438 26.00 -2.30 -17.42
N VAL A 439 24.99 -2.24 -16.55
CA VAL A 439 23.80 -3.08 -16.56
C VAL A 439 22.80 -2.49 -17.55
N THR A 440 22.31 -3.32 -18.47
CA THR A 440 21.32 -2.88 -19.47
C THR A 440 19.96 -2.63 -18.82
N GLU A 441 19.18 -1.74 -19.43
CA GLU A 441 17.81 -1.43 -18.96
C GLU A 441 16.93 -2.68 -18.96
N LYS A 442 17.10 -3.58 -19.96
CA LYS A 442 16.45 -4.90 -19.99
C LYS A 442 16.66 -5.67 -18.69
N THR A 443 17.92 -5.84 -18.30
CA THR A 443 18.29 -6.65 -17.13
C THR A 443 17.78 -5.98 -15.85
N LEU A 444 17.81 -4.65 -15.75
CA LEU A 444 17.22 -3.94 -14.60
C LEU A 444 15.71 -4.18 -14.50
N ASN A 445 15.01 -4.19 -15.62
CA ASN A 445 13.56 -4.45 -15.67
C ASN A 445 13.21 -5.92 -15.37
N GLU A 446 14.10 -6.87 -15.70
CA GLU A 446 13.98 -8.29 -15.34
C GLU A 446 14.26 -8.57 -13.85
N LEU A 447 14.96 -7.66 -13.16
CA LEU A 447 15.27 -7.75 -11.73
C LEU A 447 14.11 -7.27 -10.86
N THR A 448 12.96 -7.92 -11.00
CA THR A 448 11.71 -7.55 -10.31
C THR A 448 11.79 -7.67 -8.78
N ASP A 449 12.64 -8.55 -8.26
CA ASP A 449 12.82 -8.78 -6.83
C ASP A 449 13.95 -7.94 -6.22
N LEU A 450 14.84 -7.38 -7.04
CA LEU A 450 16.12 -6.83 -6.60
C LEU A 450 16.30 -5.38 -7.02
N GLU A 451 16.99 -4.62 -6.17
CA GLU A 451 17.49 -3.29 -6.51
C GLU A 451 19.02 -3.27 -6.44
N ILE A 452 19.68 -2.90 -7.54
CA ILE A 452 21.14 -2.77 -7.61
C ILE A 452 21.55 -1.41 -7.04
N VAL A 453 22.58 -1.42 -6.19
CA VAL A 453 23.21 -0.20 -5.67
C VAL A 453 24.52 0.05 -6.42
N SER A 454 24.63 1.22 -7.06
CA SER A 454 25.76 1.57 -7.92
C SER A 454 26.33 2.95 -7.59
N SER A 455 27.64 3.10 -7.66
CA SER A 455 28.35 4.36 -7.38
C SER A 455 28.29 5.38 -8.50
N LEU A 456 28.24 4.94 -9.76
CA LEU A 456 28.25 5.81 -10.95
C LEU A 456 26.86 6.32 -11.33
N THR A 457 25.82 5.76 -10.70
CA THR A 457 24.41 6.06 -10.98
C THR A 457 23.99 7.47 -10.55
N TYR A 458 24.71 8.06 -9.60
CA TYR A 458 24.37 9.35 -8.97
C TYR A 458 25.35 10.45 -9.38
N ASP A 459 25.49 10.68 -10.69
CA ASP A 459 26.33 11.76 -11.23
C ASP A 459 25.62 13.12 -11.09
N VAL A 460 25.75 13.70 -9.90
CA VAL A 460 25.22 15.02 -9.57
C VAL A 460 25.74 16.09 -10.55
N ALA A 461 26.94 15.91 -11.13
CA ALA A 461 27.55 16.87 -12.04
C ALA A 461 26.78 17.02 -13.38
N ALA A 462 26.03 16.01 -13.78
CA ALA A 462 25.22 16.03 -15.00
C ALA A 462 23.91 16.84 -14.89
N LEU A 463 23.50 17.24 -13.67
CA LEU A 463 22.31 18.05 -13.42
C LEU A 463 22.64 19.55 -13.47
N THR A 464 21.70 20.35 -14.00
CA THR A 464 21.74 21.82 -13.85
C THR A 464 21.75 22.20 -12.37
N GLU A 465 22.35 23.33 -12.03
CA GLU A 465 22.48 23.79 -10.64
C GLU A 465 21.12 23.94 -9.95
N GLU A 466 20.14 24.50 -10.66
CA GLU A 466 18.76 24.67 -10.19
C GLU A 466 18.08 23.32 -9.88
N LYS A 467 18.12 22.36 -10.81
CA LYS A 467 17.53 21.03 -10.60
C LYS A 467 18.23 20.30 -9.46
N ARG A 468 19.56 20.37 -9.41
CA ARG A 468 20.36 19.78 -8.33
C ARG A 468 19.97 20.34 -6.96
N HIS A 469 19.87 21.67 -6.84
CA HIS A 469 19.48 22.32 -5.61
C HIS A 469 18.07 21.90 -5.18
N GLN A 470 17.10 21.89 -6.11
CA GLN A 470 15.74 21.45 -5.83
C GLN A 470 15.70 20.00 -5.32
N PHE A 471 16.38 19.07 -6.01
CA PHE A 471 16.43 17.67 -5.58
C PHE A 471 17.11 17.48 -4.23
N GLN A 472 18.18 18.24 -3.96
CA GLN A 472 18.86 18.20 -2.67
C GLN A 472 17.91 18.62 -1.54
N VAL A 473 17.19 19.72 -1.71
CA VAL A 473 16.22 20.23 -0.73
C VAL A 473 15.07 19.24 -0.54
N ASP A 474 14.47 18.75 -1.63
CA ASP A 474 13.34 17.80 -1.59
C ASP A 474 13.74 16.50 -0.87
N SER A 475 14.93 15.97 -1.21
CA SER A 475 15.51 14.77 -0.59
C SER A 475 15.80 14.96 0.90
N GLU A 476 16.38 16.10 1.29
CA GLU A 476 16.70 16.44 2.68
C GLU A 476 15.42 16.52 3.53
N ASN A 477 14.42 17.20 3.00
CA ASN A 477 13.15 17.44 3.67
C ASN A 477 12.36 16.14 3.85
N ALA A 478 12.22 15.34 2.79
CA ALA A 478 11.53 14.06 2.85
C ALA A 478 12.15 13.12 3.89
N PHE A 479 13.48 13.06 3.95
CA PHE A 479 14.21 12.22 4.90
C PHE A 479 14.03 12.68 6.36
N TYR A 480 14.27 13.96 6.67
CA TYR A 480 14.19 14.44 8.06
C TYR A 480 12.76 14.55 8.61
N ARG A 481 11.73 14.53 7.76
CA ARG A 481 10.33 14.34 8.15
C ARG A 481 9.96 12.88 8.48
N GLY A 482 10.91 11.94 8.38
CA GLY A 482 10.72 10.54 8.74
C GLY A 482 10.60 9.58 7.56
N GLY A 483 10.77 10.07 6.33
CA GLY A 483 10.85 9.22 5.14
C GLY A 483 12.06 8.27 5.21
N GLN A 484 11.96 7.13 4.53
CA GLN A 484 13.08 6.20 4.42
C GLN A 484 14.27 6.86 3.70
N ALA A 485 15.49 6.56 4.13
CA ALA A 485 16.69 7.03 3.43
C ALA A 485 16.73 6.47 1.99
N THR A 486 16.89 7.36 1.03
CA THR A 486 17.15 7.08 -0.37
C THR A 486 18.66 7.16 -0.67
N TRP A 487 19.08 6.61 -1.80
CA TRP A 487 20.47 6.72 -2.25
C TRP A 487 20.93 8.16 -2.48
N TRP A 488 20.01 9.06 -2.85
CA TRP A 488 20.27 10.49 -2.97
C TRP A 488 20.63 11.13 -1.61
N ASN A 489 20.04 10.67 -0.51
CA ASN A 489 20.41 11.18 0.82
C ASN A 489 21.87 10.86 1.16
N PHE A 490 22.35 9.68 0.76
CA PHE A 490 23.76 9.32 0.94
C PHE A 490 24.66 10.09 -0.04
N CYS A 491 24.23 10.28 -1.29
CA CYS A 491 24.97 11.07 -2.29
C CYS A 491 25.16 12.53 -1.88
N PHE A 492 24.13 13.15 -1.27
CA PHE A 492 24.18 14.54 -0.80
C PHE A 492 24.73 14.68 0.63
N ASN A 493 25.25 13.61 1.25
CA ASN A 493 25.75 13.60 2.62
C ASN A 493 24.74 14.13 3.66
N GLN A 494 23.45 13.76 3.49
CA GLN A 494 22.37 14.16 4.39
C GLN A 494 22.18 13.16 5.55
N VAL A 495 22.78 11.98 5.46
CA VAL A 495 22.70 10.94 6.50
C VAL A 495 23.78 11.18 7.55
N ILE A 496 23.39 11.16 8.83
CA ILE A 496 24.33 11.26 9.96
C ILE A 496 24.92 9.88 10.25
N ASP A 497 26.25 9.77 10.24
CA ASP A 497 26.99 8.53 10.53
C ASP A 497 26.70 8.03 11.95
N ARG A 498 26.13 6.83 12.04
CA ARG A 498 26.00 6.04 13.27
C ARG A 498 27.25 5.19 13.49
N ASN A 499 27.64 5.01 14.74
CA ASN A 499 28.82 4.25 15.14
C ASN A 499 28.77 2.78 14.65
N ALA A 500 27.57 2.19 14.60
CA ALA A 500 27.35 0.82 14.13
C ALA A 500 27.75 0.60 12.65
N VAL A 501 27.82 1.65 11.83
CA VAL A 501 28.20 1.52 10.41
C VAL A 501 29.64 1.01 10.28
N ALA A 502 30.57 1.54 11.09
CA ALA A 502 31.98 1.16 11.01
C ALA A 502 32.19 -0.32 11.37
N SER A 503 31.58 -0.78 12.46
CA SER A 503 31.71 -2.18 12.91
C SER A 503 31.05 -3.18 11.96
N LEU A 504 29.92 -2.80 11.33
CA LEU A 504 29.27 -3.64 10.32
C LEU A 504 30.10 -3.74 9.04
N VAL A 505 30.68 -2.63 8.57
CA VAL A 505 31.57 -2.63 7.39
C VAL A 505 32.77 -3.53 7.64
N GLU A 506 33.44 -3.41 8.79
CA GLU A 506 34.59 -4.26 9.14
C GLU A 506 34.23 -5.75 9.20
N ASP A 507 33.07 -6.10 9.78
CA ASP A 507 32.62 -7.49 9.85
C ASP A 507 32.26 -8.06 8.48
N ILE A 508 31.57 -7.29 7.64
CA ILE A 508 31.20 -7.72 6.29
C ILE A 508 32.44 -7.88 5.42
N GLU A 509 33.40 -6.97 5.48
CA GLU A 509 34.67 -7.10 4.75
C GLU A 509 35.43 -8.35 5.20
N LYS A 510 35.44 -8.63 6.51
CA LYS A 510 36.02 -9.87 7.03
C LYS A 510 35.28 -11.11 6.50
N GLN A 511 33.94 -11.13 6.55
CA GLN A 511 33.14 -12.24 6.04
C GLN A 511 33.30 -12.43 4.52
N MET A 512 33.47 -11.36 3.75
CA MET A 512 33.74 -11.44 2.31
C MET A 512 35.07 -12.14 1.99
N VAL A 513 36.08 -12.00 2.86
CA VAL A 513 37.37 -12.69 2.71
C VAL A 513 37.24 -14.15 3.18
N GLU A 514 36.61 -14.40 4.34
CA GLU A 514 36.46 -15.75 4.90
C GLU A 514 35.52 -16.64 4.05
N ALA A 515 34.47 -16.07 3.46
CA ALA A 515 33.54 -16.80 2.58
C ALA A 515 34.20 -17.28 1.28
N VAL A 516 35.40 -16.77 0.93
CA VAL A 516 36.18 -17.31 -0.20
C VAL A 516 36.58 -18.78 0.03
N GLU A 517 36.71 -19.19 1.28
CA GLU A 517 37.22 -20.50 1.68
C GLU A 517 36.11 -21.55 1.94
N ASP A 518 34.84 -21.15 2.00
CA ASP A 518 33.72 -21.97 2.49
C ASP A 518 32.46 -21.80 1.60
N ASP A 519 31.78 -22.89 1.22
CA ASP A 519 30.59 -22.87 0.33
C ASP A 519 29.35 -22.18 0.91
N ARG A 520 29.48 -21.64 2.12
CA ARG A 520 28.38 -21.12 2.92
C ARG A 520 28.12 -19.65 2.61
N VAL A 521 26.85 -19.30 2.60
CA VAL A 521 26.42 -17.90 2.56
C VAL A 521 26.61 -17.32 3.96
N ALA A 522 27.47 -16.29 4.08
CA ALA A 522 27.70 -15.64 5.36
C ALA A 522 26.50 -14.77 5.74
N VAL A 523 26.07 -14.80 7.01
CA VAL A 523 24.94 -14.00 7.51
C VAL A 523 25.40 -13.07 8.61
N VAL A 524 25.21 -11.77 8.39
CA VAL A 524 25.45 -10.70 9.36
C VAL A 524 24.10 -10.11 9.75
N GLU A 525 23.77 -10.16 11.03
CA GLU A 525 22.49 -9.65 11.54
C GLU A 525 22.67 -8.30 12.24
N LEU A 526 21.82 -7.33 11.89
CA LEU A 526 21.69 -6.05 12.60
C LEU A 526 20.37 -6.04 13.39
N HIS A 527 20.45 -6.21 14.71
CA HIS A 527 19.28 -6.15 15.58
C HIS A 527 19.00 -4.71 15.98
N HIS A 528 17.80 -4.20 15.74
CA HIS A 528 17.53 -2.78 16.01
C HIS A 528 16.16 -2.51 16.62
N GLN A 529 16.08 -1.44 17.40
CA GLN A 529 14.82 -0.96 17.92
C GLN A 529 14.05 -0.24 16.81
N PRO A 530 12.72 -0.25 16.83
CA PRO A 530 11.92 0.62 15.98
C PRO A 530 12.39 2.07 16.10
N GLY A 531 12.44 2.81 14.99
CA GLY A 531 12.88 4.22 14.99
C GLY A 531 14.38 4.47 15.19
N ALA A 532 15.16 3.46 15.59
CA ALA A 532 16.60 3.63 15.84
C ALA A 532 17.44 3.89 14.57
N GLY A 533 16.86 3.78 13.37
CA GLY A 533 17.56 3.98 12.09
C GLY A 533 18.24 2.74 11.52
N GLY A 534 17.80 1.52 11.89
CA GLY A 534 18.38 0.26 11.43
C GLY A 534 18.46 0.11 9.91
N THR A 535 17.35 0.38 9.21
CA THR A 535 17.31 0.45 7.74
C THR A 535 18.32 1.45 7.17
N THR A 536 18.40 2.65 7.74
CA THR A 536 19.34 3.69 7.30
C THR A 536 20.79 3.25 7.47
N VAL A 537 21.12 2.61 8.61
CA VAL A 537 22.46 2.04 8.86
C VAL A 537 22.79 0.95 7.86
N ALA A 538 21.86 0.02 7.61
CA ALA A 538 22.09 -1.08 6.67
C ALA A 538 22.28 -0.57 5.23
N LYS A 539 21.45 0.37 4.77
CA LYS A 539 21.65 1.04 3.48
C LYS A 539 22.98 1.81 3.44
N HIS A 540 23.40 2.44 4.53
CA HIS A 540 24.70 3.13 4.60
C HIS A 540 25.87 2.16 4.40
N VAL A 541 25.81 0.98 5.01
CA VAL A 541 26.82 -0.06 4.83
C VAL A 541 26.94 -0.45 3.36
N LEU A 542 25.82 -0.72 2.69
CA LEU A 542 25.80 -0.99 1.24
C LEU A 542 26.38 0.18 0.43
N TRP A 543 26.02 1.42 0.79
CA TRP A 543 26.54 2.62 0.15
C TRP A 543 28.07 2.72 0.26
N LYS A 544 28.64 2.45 1.44
CA LYS A 544 30.10 2.46 1.64
C LYS A 544 30.82 1.32 0.91
N LEU A 545 30.15 0.19 0.70
CA LEU A 545 30.74 -1.01 0.10
C LEU A 545 30.47 -1.18 -1.41
N ARG A 546 29.61 -0.35 -2.02
CA ARG A 546 29.19 -0.45 -3.44
C ARG A 546 30.34 -0.45 -4.48
N ASP A 547 31.49 0.12 -4.13
CA ASP A 547 32.69 0.16 -4.98
C ASP A 547 33.60 -1.07 -4.78
N LYS A 548 33.39 -1.81 -3.68
CA LYS A 548 34.19 -2.98 -3.29
C LYS A 548 33.52 -4.29 -3.70
N CYS A 549 32.20 -4.38 -3.58
CA CYS A 549 31.39 -5.57 -3.89
C CYS A 549 30.10 -5.20 -4.63
N ARG A 550 29.45 -6.19 -5.25
CA ARG A 550 28.14 -5.99 -5.90
C ARG A 550 27.07 -5.90 -4.82
N CYS A 551 26.45 -4.74 -4.65
CA CYS A 551 25.46 -4.50 -3.60
C CYS A 551 24.04 -4.58 -4.17
N ILE A 552 23.18 -5.38 -3.55
CA ILE A 552 21.75 -5.50 -3.90
C ILE A 552 20.84 -5.41 -2.67
N VAL A 553 19.65 -4.85 -2.86
CA VAL A 553 18.57 -4.84 -1.87
C VAL A 553 17.44 -5.73 -2.35
N VAL A 554 16.97 -6.63 -1.49
CA VAL A 554 15.86 -7.53 -1.81
C VAL A 554 14.54 -6.84 -1.53
N ARG A 555 13.80 -6.51 -2.59
CA ARG A 555 12.46 -5.90 -2.54
C ARG A 555 11.41 -6.93 -2.24
N ASN A 556 11.43 -8.07 -2.94
CA ASN A 556 10.51 -9.18 -2.77
C ASN A 556 11.28 -10.49 -2.70
N ILE A 557 10.70 -11.49 -2.02
CA ILE A 557 11.25 -12.85 -2.02
C ILE A 557 10.23 -13.71 -2.77
N THR A 558 10.54 -14.00 -4.04
CA THR A 558 9.78 -14.90 -4.90
C THR A 558 10.64 -16.08 -5.33
N ASP A 559 10.01 -16.99 -6.07
CA ASP A 559 10.61 -18.14 -6.72
C ASP A 559 11.76 -17.76 -7.69
N GLN A 560 11.82 -16.51 -8.15
CA GLN A 560 12.84 -16.01 -9.07
C GLN A 560 14.05 -15.39 -8.37
N THR A 561 13.94 -15.02 -7.09
CA THR A 561 14.97 -14.25 -6.37
C THR A 561 16.37 -14.88 -6.47
N VAL A 562 16.46 -16.20 -6.29
CA VAL A 562 17.75 -16.94 -6.37
C VAL A 562 18.39 -16.74 -7.74
N ALA A 563 17.62 -16.94 -8.82
CA ALA A 563 18.11 -16.77 -10.18
C ALA A 563 18.51 -15.32 -10.48
N GLN A 564 17.76 -14.34 -9.96
CA GLN A 564 18.09 -12.93 -10.10
C GLN A 564 19.39 -12.56 -9.36
N ILE A 565 19.61 -13.09 -8.14
CA ILE A 565 20.86 -12.88 -7.38
C ILE A 565 22.05 -13.46 -8.15
N GLU A 566 21.91 -14.67 -8.68
CA GLU A 566 22.94 -15.31 -9.51
C GLU A 566 23.20 -14.55 -10.81
N MET A 567 22.16 -14.01 -11.45
CA MET A 567 22.29 -13.18 -12.64
C MET A 567 23.13 -11.95 -12.32
N VAL A 568 22.83 -11.23 -11.22
CA VAL A 568 23.64 -10.09 -10.78
C VAL A 568 25.06 -10.51 -10.45
N HIS A 569 25.27 -11.68 -9.85
CA HIS A 569 26.61 -12.20 -9.60
C HIS A 569 27.38 -12.43 -10.91
N ARG A 570 26.82 -13.12 -11.90
CA ARG A 570 27.52 -13.52 -13.14
C ARG A 570 27.43 -12.50 -14.28
N TYR A 571 26.75 -11.38 -14.08
CA TYR A 571 26.48 -10.44 -15.16
C TYR A 571 27.76 -9.93 -15.84
N LYS A 572 27.89 -10.26 -17.14
CA LYS A 572 28.96 -9.86 -18.07
C LYS A 572 30.39 -10.00 -17.51
N THR A 573 30.63 -10.98 -16.65
CA THR A 573 31.99 -11.33 -16.17
C THR A 573 32.05 -12.79 -15.77
N ASP A 574 33.17 -13.44 -16.10
CA ASP A 574 33.46 -14.80 -15.63
C ASP A 574 34.15 -14.82 -14.25
N LEU A 575 34.67 -13.66 -13.81
CA LEU A 575 35.32 -13.45 -12.51
C LEU A 575 34.57 -12.36 -11.72
N PRO A 576 33.44 -12.70 -11.11
CA PRO A 576 32.61 -11.74 -10.40
C PRO A 576 33.12 -11.43 -8.99
N ARG A 577 32.86 -10.20 -8.53
CA ARG A 577 33.07 -9.82 -7.12
C ARG A 577 31.95 -10.38 -6.23
N PRO A 578 32.21 -10.55 -4.92
CA PRO A 578 31.17 -10.98 -3.98
C PRO A 578 29.93 -10.10 -4.04
N VAL A 579 28.78 -10.70 -3.74
CA VAL A 579 27.49 -10.00 -3.71
C VAL A 579 27.05 -9.81 -2.26
N LEU A 580 26.84 -8.55 -1.86
CA LEU A 580 26.25 -8.16 -0.60
C LEU A 580 24.74 -7.99 -0.77
N VAL A 581 23.96 -8.82 -0.08
CA VAL A 581 22.50 -8.88 -0.16
C VAL A 581 21.88 -8.29 1.09
N LEU A 582 21.13 -7.20 0.98
CA LEU A 582 20.38 -6.62 2.09
C LEU A 582 18.95 -7.18 2.16
N PHE A 583 18.63 -7.80 3.28
CA PHE A 583 17.26 -8.15 3.68
C PHE A 583 16.78 -7.20 4.77
N ASP A 584 15.94 -6.22 4.41
CA ASP A 584 15.41 -5.25 5.36
C ASP A 584 14.11 -5.75 6.02
N ASN A 585 14.21 -6.26 7.25
CA ASN A 585 13.09 -6.73 8.06
C ASN A 585 12.14 -7.70 7.32
N LYS A 586 12.71 -8.58 6.48
CA LYS A 586 11.98 -9.59 5.71
C LYS A 586 11.70 -10.85 6.54
N ASP A 587 10.84 -11.72 6.02
CA ASP A 587 10.45 -12.97 6.68
C ASP A 587 11.66 -13.90 6.84
N GLU A 588 11.98 -14.28 8.08
CA GLU A 588 13.18 -15.06 8.40
C GLU A 588 13.15 -16.45 7.77
N GLU A 589 11.97 -17.09 7.74
CA GLU A 589 11.83 -18.42 7.11
C GLU A 589 12.14 -18.31 5.61
N ALA A 590 11.59 -17.31 4.92
CA ALA A 590 11.86 -17.08 3.51
C ALA A 590 13.35 -16.76 3.20
N ILE A 591 14.03 -16.01 4.09
CA ILE A 591 15.48 -15.73 3.94
C ILE A 591 16.29 -17.01 4.07
N ASP A 592 16.01 -17.83 5.08
CA ASP A 592 16.71 -19.10 5.30
C ASP A 592 16.50 -20.07 4.13
N MET A 593 15.29 -20.09 3.56
CA MET A 593 14.97 -20.85 2.35
C MET A 593 15.79 -20.43 1.14
N LEU A 594 15.89 -19.12 0.91
CA LEU A 594 16.65 -18.55 -0.18
C LEU A 594 18.15 -18.79 0.00
N ARG A 595 18.65 -18.64 1.24
CA ARG A 595 20.02 -18.95 1.62
C ARG A 595 20.38 -20.40 1.26
N PHE A 596 19.56 -21.35 1.72
CA PHE A 596 19.79 -22.77 1.43
C PHE A 596 19.85 -23.01 -0.09
N SER A 597 18.92 -22.41 -0.84
CA SER A 597 18.85 -22.58 -2.30
C SER A 597 20.11 -22.06 -3.01
N LEU A 598 20.72 -20.98 -2.52
CA LEU A 598 22.01 -20.49 -3.02
C LEU A 598 23.17 -21.41 -2.63
N GLU A 599 23.22 -21.89 -1.39
CA GLU A 599 24.25 -22.84 -0.91
C GLU A 599 24.21 -24.18 -1.69
N GLU A 600 23.00 -24.67 -2.01
CA GLU A 600 22.80 -25.85 -2.86
C GLU A 600 23.34 -25.62 -4.28
N ARG A 601 23.02 -24.48 -4.89
CA ARG A 601 23.55 -24.13 -6.23
C ARG A 601 25.07 -23.95 -6.24
N ASN A 602 25.64 -23.40 -5.17
CA ASN A 602 27.10 -23.32 -5.00
C ASN A 602 27.74 -24.70 -4.97
N SER A 603 27.11 -25.64 -4.26
CA SER A 603 27.56 -27.03 -4.14
C SER A 603 27.49 -27.75 -5.49
N ASP A 604 26.38 -27.63 -6.22
CA ASP A 604 26.20 -28.25 -7.53
C ASP A 604 27.21 -27.72 -8.57
N ALA A 605 27.49 -26.41 -8.58
CA ALA A 605 28.47 -25.82 -9.49
C ALA A 605 29.89 -26.40 -9.30
N ARG A 606 30.27 -26.72 -8.06
CA ARG A 606 31.56 -27.35 -7.74
C ARG A 606 31.70 -28.79 -8.26
N GLU A 607 30.61 -29.54 -8.36
CA GLU A 607 30.66 -30.93 -8.84
C GLU A 607 30.84 -31.03 -10.36
N TRP A 608 30.45 -30.01 -11.12
CA TRP A 608 30.40 -30.04 -12.59
C TRP A 608 31.45 -29.16 -13.29
N GLU A 609 31.98 -28.10 -12.66
CA GLU A 609 33.03 -27.25 -13.23
C GLU A 609 34.42 -27.62 -12.69
N PHE A 610 35.25 -28.25 -13.55
CA PHE A 610 36.63 -28.68 -13.22
C PHE A 610 37.65 -27.53 -13.04
N ASP A 611 37.21 -26.27 -13.07
CA ASP A 611 38.08 -25.09 -13.03
C ASP A 611 37.88 -24.32 -11.71
N SER A 612 38.93 -24.28 -10.90
CA SER A 612 38.91 -23.93 -9.46
C SER A 612 38.73 -22.43 -9.13
N GLU A 613 38.25 -21.61 -10.07
CA GLU A 613 38.25 -20.14 -9.93
C GLU A 613 36.86 -19.48 -9.97
N ARG A 614 35.76 -20.24 -10.13
CA ARG A 614 34.41 -19.68 -10.38
C ARG A 614 33.42 -19.90 -9.24
N HIS A 615 33.78 -19.47 -8.04
CA HIS A 615 32.92 -19.60 -6.87
C HIS A 615 31.89 -18.46 -6.76
N LEU A 616 30.68 -18.82 -6.33
CA LEU A 616 29.59 -17.91 -6.03
C LEU A 616 29.69 -17.41 -4.58
N PHE A 617 30.00 -16.12 -4.37
CA PHE A 617 30.20 -15.56 -3.02
C PHE A 617 29.10 -14.58 -2.62
N PHE A 618 28.36 -14.92 -1.57
CA PHE A 618 27.25 -14.11 -1.05
C PHE A 618 27.41 -13.80 0.44
N VAL A 619 27.18 -12.54 0.81
CA VAL A 619 27.04 -12.11 2.21
C VAL A 619 25.67 -11.51 2.40
N PHE A 620 24.91 -12.02 3.36
CA PHE A 620 23.60 -11.51 3.73
C PHE A 620 23.72 -10.53 4.88
N LEU A 621 23.22 -9.32 4.69
CA LEU A 621 22.98 -8.35 5.77
C LEU A 621 21.48 -8.37 6.09
N CYS A 622 21.11 -8.94 7.24
CA CYS A 622 19.72 -9.06 7.66
C CYS A 622 19.41 -8.07 8.79
N THR A 623 18.49 -7.13 8.58
CA THR A 623 18.00 -6.27 9.67
C THR A 623 16.85 -6.97 10.39
N LYS A 624 16.89 -6.95 11.73
CA LYS A 624 15.88 -7.57 12.58
C LYS A 624 15.36 -6.58 13.62
N ARG A 625 14.07 -6.29 13.57
CA ARG A 625 13.43 -5.32 14.46
C ARG A 625 12.93 -5.98 15.74
N TYR A 626 13.44 -5.52 16.88
CA TYR A 626 13.01 -5.97 18.21
C TYR A 626 12.77 -4.79 19.15
N SER A 627 11.66 -4.80 19.90
CA SER A 627 11.39 -3.76 20.90
C SER A 627 12.41 -3.80 22.06
N ASN A 628 12.77 -5.01 22.49
CA ASN A 628 13.81 -5.25 23.48
C ASN A 628 14.97 -5.96 22.82
N ILE A 629 16.09 -5.26 22.70
CA ILE A 629 17.34 -5.83 22.19
C ILE A 629 18.12 -6.45 23.34
N ASP A 630 18.58 -7.67 23.14
CA ASP A 630 19.64 -8.24 23.96
C ASP A 630 20.99 -7.63 23.56
N SER A 631 21.63 -6.89 24.46
CA SER A 631 22.94 -6.28 24.23
C SER A 631 24.08 -7.30 24.11
N SER A 632 23.82 -8.60 24.27
CA SER A 632 24.77 -9.67 23.97
C SER A 632 24.98 -9.90 22.45
N GLN A 633 24.08 -9.37 21.62
CA GLN A 633 24.16 -9.48 20.17
C GLN A 633 25.36 -8.72 19.62
N ARG A 634 25.97 -9.26 18.55
CA ARG A 634 27.21 -8.70 18.00
C ARG A 634 27.01 -7.31 17.41
N HIS A 635 25.96 -7.12 16.62
CA HIS A 635 25.59 -5.83 16.05
C HIS A 635 24.17 -5.49 16.48
N TYR A 636 24.04 -4.38 17.20
CA TYR A 636 22.74 -3.88 17.60
C TYR A 636 22.64 -2.37 17.53
N LEU A 637 21.41 -1.87 17.41
CA LEU A 637 21.12 -0.44 17.35
C LEU A 637 19.92 -0.09 18.24
N LYS A 638 20.21 0.62 19.33
CA LYS A 638 19.18 1.17 20.23
C LYS A 638 18.74 2.57 19.77
N GLN A 639 17.58 2.99 20.26
CA GLN A 639 17.07 4.36 20.11
C GLN A 639 18.01 5.38 20.77
N GLU A 640 18.53 5.05 21.95
CA GLU A 640 19.54 5.84 22.66
C GLU A 640 20.80 5.98 21.79
N MET A 641 21.25 7.22 21.61
CA MET A 641 22.42 7.56 20.82
C MET A 641 23.65 7.75 21.71
N ALA A 642 24.82 7.43 21.15
CA ALA A 642 26.09 7.75 21.80
C ALA A 642 26.32 9.27 21.81
N SER A 643 27.09 9.77 22.77
CA SER A 643 27.30 11.22 22.95
C SER A 643 27.88 11.90 21.70
N ASN A 644 28.75 11.21 20.96
CA ASN A 644 29.31 11.71 19.71
C ASN A 644 28.29 11.77 18.56
N GLU A 645 27.37 10.79 18.49
CA GLU A 645 26.26 10.81 17.52
C GLU A 645 25.30 11.95 17.84
N LEU A 646 24.92 12.11 19.10
CA LEU A 646 24.04 13.18 19.56
C LEU A 646 24.60 14.57 19.24
N HIS A 647 25.91 14.77 19.43
CA HIS A 647 26.57 16.01 19.06
C HIS A 647 26.44 16.33 17.56
N ARG A 648 26.63 15.34 16.68
CA ARG A 648 26.43 15.51 15.22
C ARG A 648 24.99 15.91 14.87
N PHE A 649 23.99 15.35 15.56
CA PHE A 649 22.59 15.76 15.39
C PHE A 649 22.35 17.22 15.83
N GLN A 650 22.99 17.67 16.91
CA GLN A 650 22.89 19.06 17.38
C GLN A 650 23.57 20.05 16.42
N GLU A 651 24.76 19.71 15.91
CA GLU A 651 25.45 20.49 14.88
C GLU A 651 24.58 20.61 13.64
N ARG A 652 24.03 19.48 13.18
CA ARG A 652 23.15 19.45 12.01
C ARG A 652 21.89 20.28 12.19
N TYR A 653 21.28 20.27 13.38
CA TYR A 653 20.14 21.14 13.68
C TYR A 653 20.51 22.62 13.57
N THR A 654 21.71 22.99 14.02
CA THR A 654 22.22 24.35 13.97
C THR A 654 22.41 24.81 12.53
N GLU A 655 22.96 23.94 11.67
CA GLU A 655 23.06 24.18 10.23
C GLU A 655 21.69 24.40 9.57
N LEU A 656 20.74 23.50 9.84
CA LEU A 656 19.37 23.61 9.29
C LEU A 656 18.68 24.89 9.75
N THR A 657 18.86 25.28 11.01
CA THR A 657 18.32 26.54 11.55
C THR A 657 18.95 27.76 10.91
N LYS A 658 20.25 27.72 10.62
CA LYS A 658 20.93 28.79 9.91
C LYS A 658 20.40 28.91 8.47
N LYS A 659 20.32 27.78 7.74
CA LYS A 659 19.75 27.73 6.40
C LYS A 659 18.33 28.30 6.36
N PHE A 660 17.46 27.86 7.28
CA PHE A 660 16.08 28.35 7.37
C PHE A 660 16.00 29.88 7.58
N LYS A 661 16.87 30.46 8.42
CA LYS A 661 16.92 31.91 8.61
C LYS A 661 17.40 32.66 7.36
N GLU A 662 18.31 32.06 6.60
CA GLU A 662 18.87 32.66 5.38
C GLU A 662 17.91 32.57 4.20
N THR A 663 17.19 31.46 4.03
CA THR A 663 16.29 31.23 2.89
C THR A 663 14.84 31.64 3.19
N SER A 664 14.45 31.70 4.47
CA SER A 664 13.06 31.88 4.91
C SER A 664 12.08 30.88 4.27
N ASP A 665 12.58 29.73 3.82
CA ASP A 665 11.79 28.66 3.21
C ASP A 665 10.94 27.97 4.28
N PRO A 666 9.61 28.15 4.29
CA PRO A 666 8.72 27.57 5.31
C PRO A 666 8.85 26.04 5.42
N TRP A 667 9.25 25.37 4.33
CA TRP A 667 9.36 23.91 4.26
C TRP A 667 10.58 23.35 4.98
N LEU A 668 11.57 24.19 5.27
CA LEU A 668 12.84 23.87 5.92
C LEU A 668 12.85 24.22 7.42
N ASN A 669 11.72 24.65 7.99
CA ASN A 669 11.63 24.99 9.41
C ASN A 669 11.99 23.77 10.29
N PRO A 670 13.13 23.80 11.00
CA PRO A 670 13.61 22.64 11.77
C PRO A 670 12.65 22.21 12.87
N LYS A 671 11.74 23.09 13.31
CA LYS A 671 10.72 22.76 14.31
C LYS A 671 9.74 21.67 13.83
N HIS A 672 9.47 21.60 12.53
CA HIS A 672 8.55 20.60 11.95
C HIS A 672 9.25 19.28 11.58
N LEU A 673 10.54 19.14 11.84
CA LEU A 673 11.27 17.89 11.58
C LEU A 673 11.16 16.95 12.80
N ILE A 674 9.95 16.48 13.13
CA ILE A 674 9.71 15.69 14.36
C ILE A 674 10.64 14.49 14.44
N SER A 675 10.75 13.68 13.38
CA SER A 675 11.61 12.49 13.37
C SER A 675 13.05 12.84 13.72
N PHE A 676 13.58 13.91 13.12
CA PHE A 676 14.90 14.42 13.43
C PHE A 676 15.01 14.94 14.88
N ASN A 677 14.00 15.69 15.34
CA ASN A 677 14.01 16.26 16.69
C ASN A 677 13.89 15.21 17.78
N ILE A 678 13.12 14.13 17.57
CA ILE A 678 13.07 12.98 18.47
C ILE A 678 14.46 12.36 18.63
N MET A 679 15.20 12.19 17.53
CA MET A 679 16.58 11.72 17.60
C MET A 679 17.46 12.76 18.31
N LYS A 680 17.41 14.04 17.93
CA LYS A 680 18.18 15.13 18.55
C LYS A 680 17.96 15.26 20.06
N GLU A 681 16.76 14.98 20.55
CA GLU A 681 16.39 14.95 21.98
C GLU A 681 16.60 13.57 22.63
N ASN A 682 17.35 12.70 21.96
CA ASN A 682 17.73 11.35 22.41
C ASN A 682 16.53 10.49 22.86
N PHE A 683 15.42 10.54 22.08
CA PHE A 683 14.18 9.82 22.37
C PHE A 683 13.55 10.14 23.74
N SER A 684 13.73 11.36 24.25
CA SER A 684 13.08 11.83 25.49
C SER A 684 11.56 11.65 25.43
N GLU A 685 11.02 10.78 26.29
CA GLU A 685 9.56 10.51 26.34
C GLU A 685 8.74 11.75 26.68
N GLU A 686 9.28 12.64 27.55
CA GLU A 686 8.62 13.89 27.93
C GLU A 686 8.55 14.86 26.76
N TYR A 687 9.63 14.97 25.99
CA TYR A 687 9.67 15.79 24.78
C TYR A 687 8.67 15.27 23.74
N ILE A 688 8.69 13.96 23.47
CA ILE A 688 7.77 13.32 22.51
C ILE A 688 6.33 13.57 22.96
N ARG A 689 6.01 13.31 24.23
CA ARG A 689 4.65 13.50 24.76
C ARG A 689 4.19 14.94 24.60
N THR A 690 4.98 15.91 25.04
CA THR A 690 4.61 17.34 24.98
C THR A 690 4.42 17.81 23.54
N THR A 691 5.35 17.46 22.66
CA THR A 691 5.32 17.86 21.25
C THR A 691 4.12 17.25 20.53
N VAL A 692 3.89 15.95 20.71
CA VAL A 692 2.76 15.24 20.08
C VAL A 692 1.43 15.75 20.61
N SER A 693 1.29 15.99 21.92
CA SER A 693 0.06 16.59 22.49
C SER A 693 -0.29 17.90 21.80
N SER A 694 0.68 18.81 21.68
CA SER A 694 0.47 20.12 21.06
C SER A 694 -0.02 19.97 19.61
N LEU A 695 0.59 19.07 18.84
CA LEU A 695 0.22 18.86 17.44
C LEU A 695 -1.15 18.21 17.28
N VAL A 696 -1.51 17.28 18.16
CA VAL A 696 -2.83 16.63 18.15
C VAL A 696 -3.91 17.62 18.57
N GLU A 697 -3.62 18.53 19.51
CA GLU A 697 -4.53 19.61 19.91
C GLU A 697 -4.81 20.60 18.78
N ASP A 698 -3.83 20.85 17.90
CA ASP A 698 -3.95 21.73 16.73
C ASP A 698 -4.81 21.14 15.59
N ILE A 699 -5.11 19.83 15.62
CA ILE A 699 -5.91 19.15 14.59
C ILE A 699 -7.37 19.19 14.98
N GLU A 700 -8.13 20.03 14.28
CA GLU A 700 -9.54 20.28 14.58
C GLU A 700 -10.50 19.75 13.50
N ILE A 701 -10.00 19.48 12.29
CA ILE A 701 -10.82 19.01 11.16
C ILE A 701 -11.30 17.58 11.45
N SER A 702 -12.61 17.38 11.54
CA SER A 702 -13.22 16.08 11.94
C SER A 702 -12.72 14.90 11.09
N LYS A 703 -12.61 15.07 9.77
CA LYS A 703 -12.08 14.04 8.86
C LYS A 703 -10.61 13.71 9.15
N GLU A 704 -9.78 14.71 9.42
CA GLU A 704 -8.37 14.51 9.81
C GLU A 704 -8.24 13.80 11.17
N ILE A 705 -9.10 14.16 12.14
CA ILE A 705 -9.14 13.48 13.44
C ILE A 705 -9.46 11.99 13.26
N LYS A 706 -10.44 11.66 12.42
CA LYS A 706 -10.79 10.26 12.11
C LYS A 706 -9.65 9.53 11.39
N LEU A 707 -9.08 10.15 10.36
CA LEU A 707 -7.93 9.61 9.64
C LEU A 707 -6.78 9.31 10.61
N LEU A 708 -6.44 10.26 11.48
CA LEU A 708 -5.37 10.10 12.47
C LEU A 708 -5.72 9.03 13.50
N ALA A 709 -6.96 8.97 13.98
CA ALA A 709 -7.41 7.96 14.95
C ALA A 709 -7.33 6.54 14.38
N TYR A 710 -7.83 6.32 13.15
CA TYR A 710 -7.75 5.02 12.47
C TYR A 710 -6.30 4.60 12.25
N THR A 711 -5.47 5.54 11.78
CA THR A 711 -4.04 5.30 11.56
C THR A 711 -3.31 4.96 12.85
N ALA A 712 -3.53 5.73 13.91
CA ALA A 712 -2.92 5.53 15.23
C ALA A 712 -3.35 4.21 15.86
N MET A 713 -4.62 3.83 15.73
CA MET A 713 -5.08 2.52 16.18
C MET A 713 -4.35 1.39 15.45
N ILE A 714 -4.32 1.39 14.12
CA ILE A 714 -3.68 0.31 13.36
C ILE A 714 -2.17 0.28 13.62
N ASN A 715 -1.47 1.40 13.46
CA ASN A 715 -0.02 1.48 13.66
C ASN A 715 0.42 1.17 15.10
N THR A 716 -0.41 1.39 16.12
CA THR A 716 -0.05 1.05 17.51
C THR A 716 -0.06 -0.47 17.75
N PHE A 717 -0.95 -1.21 17.09
CA PHE A 717 -1.12 -2.65 17.33
C PHE A 717 -0.58 -3.55 16.24
N ASP A 718 -0.23 -3.01 15.07
CA ASP A 718 0.46 -3.74 14.02
C ASP A 718 1.90 -4.06 14.44
N VAL A 719 2.18 -5.36 14.55
CA VAL A 719 3.50 -5.90 14.92
C VAL A 719 4.58 -5.51 13.90
N TYR A 720 4.21 -5.40 12.62
CA TYR A 720 5.14 -5.07 11.56
C TYR A 720 5.26 -3.56 11.30
N PHE A 721 4.35 -2.76 11.86
CA PHE A 721 4.27 -1.30 11.69
C PHE A 721 4.24 -0.91 10.20
N GLN A 722 3.37 -1.56 9.44
CA GLN A 722 3.22 -1.39 7.99
C GLN A 722 2.60 -0.02 7.67
N PRO A 723 3.02 0.60 6.56
CA PRO A 723 2.36 1.79 6.06
C PRO A 723 0.99 1.43 5.46
N LEU A 724 0.02 2.33 5.63
CA LEU A 724 -1.35 2.15 5.18
C LEU A 724 -1.53 2.74 3.78
N PRO A 725 -2.28 2.08 2.88
CA PRO A 725 -2.48 2.57 1.52
C PRO A 725 -3.35 3.83 1.53
N LEU A 726 -2.81 4.94 0.99
CA LEU A 726 -3.43 6.25 1.11
C LEU A 726 -4.80 6.29 0.44
N SER A 727 -4.91 5.74 -0.77
CA SER A 727 -6.14 5.74 -1.57
C SER A 727 -7.28 4.92 -0.96
N ALA A 728 -7.02 4.04 0.02
CA ALA A 728 -8.09 3.38 0.78
C ALA A 728 -8.91 4.39 1.59
N PHE A 729 -8.34 5.54 1.94
CA PHE A 729 -8.99 6.60 2.71
C PHE A 729 -9.64 7.68 1.84
N ASP A 730 -9.59 7.57 0.50
CA ASP A 730 -10.24 8.51 -0.41
C ASP A 730 -11.74 8.70 -0.10
N PRO A 731 -12.54 7.63 0.14
CA PRO A 731 -13.96 7.79 0.46
C PRO A 731 -14.22 8.61 1.74
N LEU A 732 -13.33 8.51 2.74
CA LEU A 732 -13.43 9.25 4.00
C LEU A 732 -13.08 10.73 3.81
N MET A 733 -12.03 10.99 3.02
CA MET A 733 -11.45 12.32 2.84
C MET A 733 -12.06 13.10 1.68
N ARG A 734 -12.97 12.49 0.92
CA ARG A 734 -13.63 13.10 -0.25
C ARG A 734 -14.29 14.44 0.11
N ILE A 735 -14.07 15.45 -0.73
CA ILE A 735 -14.76 16.74 -0.66
C ILE A 735 -16.00 16.63 -1.57
N PRO A 736 -17.22 16.89 -1.08
CA PRO A 736 -18.40 16.93 -1.94
C PRO A 736 -18.32 18.19 -2.81
N LEU A 737 -18.09 18.04 -4.11
CA LEU A 737 -18.21 19.13 -5.08
C LEU A 737 -19.19 18.71 -6.18
N ASP A 738 -20.24 19.50 -6.35
CA ASP A 738 -21.12 19.52 -7.52
C ASP A 738 -20.48 20.46 -8.56
N CYS A 739 -19.60 19.97 -9.42
CA CYS A 739 -19.21 20.70 -10.63
C CYS A 739 -18.87 19.75 -11.78
N SER A 740 -19.60 19.94 -12.87
CA SER A 740 -19.36 19.39 -14.20
C SER A 740 -17.97 19.79 -14.68
N ILE A 741 -17.19 18.80 -15.14
CA ILE A 741 -15.87 18.89 -15.78
C ILE A 741 -14.68 18.94 -14.81
N GLY A 742 -14.12 17.75 -14.50
CA GLY A 742 -12.69 17.47 -14.75
C GLY A 742 -11.64 17.66 -13.64
N PHE A 743 -11.96 18.08 -12.42
CA PHE A 743 -10.90 18.45 -11.46
C PHE A 743 -11.14 17.95 -10.04
N PHE A 744 -10.64 16.76 -9.72
CA PHE A 744 -10.50 16.27 -8.35
C PHE A 744 -9.06 16.43 -7.86
N GLN A 745 -8.85 17.18 -6.77
CA GLN A 745 -7.54 17.29 -6.15
C GLN A 745 -7.33 16.21 -5.10
N SER A 746 -6.06 15.89 -4.87
CA SER A 746 -5.62 14.89 -3.90
C SER A 746 -5.70 15.49 -2.48
N TRP A 747 -6.60 14.98 -1.64
CA TRP A 747 -6.85 15.52 -0.28
C TRP A 747 -5.58 15.58 0.59
N GLU A 748 -4.59 14.75 0.29
CA GLU A 748 -3.30 14.72 0.99
C GLU A 748 -2.45 15.99 0.82
N GLU A 749 -2.73 16.82 -0.18
CA GLU A 749 -2.03 18.10 -0.38
C GLU A 749 -2.52 19.18 0.59
N TYR A 750 -3.73 19.03 1.10
CA TYR A 750 -4.41 20.02 1.94
C TYR A 750 -4.44 19.65 3.43
N LEU A 751 -3.74 18.57 3.79
CA LEU A 751 -3.59 18.19 5.18
C LEU A 751 -2.97 19.33 5.99
N THR A 752 -3.48 19.53 7.20
CA THR A 752 -2.95 20.56 8.10
C THR A 752 -1.44 20.39 8.33
N PRO A 753 -0.71 21.47 8.63
CA PRO A 753 0.71 21.38 8.97
C PRO A 753 0.97 20.33 10.05
N SER A 754 0.13 20.27 11.08
CA SER A 754 0.21 19.25 12.15
C SER A 754 0.02 17.83 11.61
N MET A 755 -0.97 17.59 10.76
CA MET A 755 -1.14 16.28 10.09
C MET A 755 0.07 15.91 9.22
N ASN A 756 0.54 16.83 8.39
CA ASN A 756 1.74 16.66 7.56
C ASN A 756 3.03 16.46 8.38
N THR A 757 3.01 16.86 9.65
CA THR A 757 4.12 16.62 10.58
C THR A 757 4.01 15.27 11.28
N LEU A 758 2.80 14.80 11.61
CA LEU A 758 2.58 13.51 12.29
C LEU A 758 2.59 12.31 11.33
N LEU A 759 2.13 12.51 10.10
CA LEU A 759 2.07 11.48 9.06
C LEU A 759 3.26 11.60 8.11
N THR A 760 3.97 10.49 7.93
CA THR A 760 5.00 10.34 6.90
C THR A 760 4.39 9.65 5.70
N ARG A 761 4.59 10.22 4.51
CA ARG A 761 4.25 9.59 3.23
C ARG A 761 5.41 8.76 2.72
N GLU A 762 5.14 7.52 2.37
CA GLU A 762 6.08 6.59 1.74
C GLU A 762 5.60 6.27 0.33
N TYR A 763 6.55 6.23 -0.60
CA TYR A 763 6.30 5.83 -1.97
C TYR A 763 6.83 4.41 -2.11
N ASP A 764 6.00 3.49 -2.57
CA ASP A 764 6.45 2.14 -2.84
C ASP A 764 7.41 2.17 -4.05
N SER A 765 8.59 1.59 -3.90
CA SER A 765 9.56 1.45 -4.99
C SER A 765 9.27 0.24 -5.90
N SER A 766 8.39 -0.65 -5.45
CA SER A 766 8.06 -1.95 -6.09
C SER A 766 6.71 -1.97 -6.80
N GLU A 767 5.74 -1.19 -6.34
CA GLU A 767 4.45 -0.98 -7.01
C GLU A 767 4.44 0.38 -7.69
N THR A 768 4.20 0.42 -9.00
CA THR A 768 3.99 1.68 -9.72
C THR A 768 2.79 2.42 -9.10
N SER A 769 2.98 3.70 -8.78
CA SER A 769 1.94 4.69 -8.40
C SER A 769 1.20 4.54 -7.05
N SER A 770 1.53 3.58 -6.17
CA SER A 770 0.86 3.47 -4.85
C SER A 770 1.56 4.30 -3.75
N VAL A 771 0.86 5.33 -3.25
CA VAL A 771 1.31 6.11 -2.09
C VAL A 771 0.73 5.53 -0.81
N HIS A 772 1.59 5.41 0.20
CA HIS A 772 1.21 4.96 1.52
C HIS A 772 1.55 6.02 2.56
N PHE A 773 0.92 5.95 3.73
CA PHE A 773 1.30 6.78 4.87
C PHE A 773 1.38 5.97 6.15
N ARG A 774 2.12 6.48 7.13
CA ARG A 774 2.08 5.98 8.51
C ARG A 774 2.40 7.09 9.49
N ILE A 775 2.08 6.86 10.76
CA ILE A 775 2.64 7.71 11.82
C ILE A 775 4.13 7.44 11.93
N ILE A 776 4.90 8.50 12.16
CA ILE A 776 6.38 8.48 12.21
C ILE A 776 6.95 7.31 13.01
N HIS A 777 6.36 7.01 14.18
CA HIS A 777 6.91 6.02 15.10
C HIS A 777 5.84 5.41 16.02
N GLY A 778 6.03 4.17 16.45
CA GLY A 778 5.09 3.45 17.32
C GLY A 778 4.82 4.13 18.66
N VAL A 779 5.83 4.78 19.27
CA VAL A 779 5.64 5.55 20.51
C VAL A 779 4.76 6.77 20.27
N VAL A 780 4.97 7.48 19.16
CA VAL A 780 4.13 8.63 18.76
C VAL A 780 2.71 8.15 18.49
N SER A 781 2.55 7.07 17.73
CA SER A 781 1.26 6.43 17.45
C SER A 781 0.51 6.08 18.73
N LYS A 782 1.19 5.49 19.72
CA LYS A 782 0.60 5.15 21.01
C LYS A 782 0.17 6.38 21.81
N ILE A 783 0.96 7.46 21.80
CA ILE A 783 0.60 8.72 22.48
C ILE A 783 -0.63 9.35 21.82
N ILE A 784 -0.65 9.43 20.48
CA ILE A 784 -1.79 9.94 19.70
C ILE A 784 -3.04 9.12 20.00
N HIS A 785 -2.91 7.79 19.95
CA HIS A 785 -3.96 6.85 20.29
C HIS A 785 -4.52 7.10 21.69
N ASP A 786 -3.66 7.11 22.71
CA ASP A 786 -4.07 7.28 24.11
C ASP A 786 -4.72 8.64 24.36
N GLN A 787 -4.35 9.68 23.61
CA GLN A 787 -4.97 11.01 23.69
C GLN A 787 -6.31 11.07 22.98
N LEU A 788 -6.38 10.62 21.72
CA LEU A 788 -7.58 10.69 20.90
C LEU A 788 -8.69 9.79 21.45
N ILE A 789 -8.36 8.58 21.92
CA ILE A 789 -9.34 7.70 22.52
C ILE A 789 -9.89 8.29 23.80
N LYS A 790 -9.03 8.76 24.73
CA LYS A 790 -9.52 9.41 25.96
C LYS A 790 -10.37 10.65 25.70
N ARG A 791 -10.13 11.36 24.59
CA ARG A 791 -10.87 12.57 24.22
C ARG A 791 -12.22 12.27 23.55
N ASN A 792 -12.28 11.28 22.65
CA ASN A 792 -13.40 11.11 21.73
C ASN A 792 -14.18 9.79 21.92
N TYR A 793 -13.61 8.79 22.60
CA TYR A 793 -14.17 7.44 22.70
C TYR A 793 -14.15 6.92 24.13
N LYS A 794 -15.17 6.14 24.51
CA LYS A 794 -15.19 5.50 25.84
C LYS A 794 -14.40 4.21 25.87
N LEU A 795 -14.43 3.46 24.77
CA LEU A 795 -13.78 2.17 24.62
C LEU A 795 -13.13 2.07 23.23
N MET A 796 -12.01 1.35 23.15
CA MET A 796 -11.33 0.97 21.91
C MET A 796 -12.25 0.28 20.93
N LYS A 797 -13.21 -0.50 21.44
CA LYS A 797 -14.21 -1.16 20.58
C LYS A 797 -15.01 -0.15 19.77
N ASP A 798 -15.33 1.02 20.35
CA ASP A 798 -16.25 1.97 19.73
C ASP A 798 -15.56 2.64 18.54
N LEU A 799 -14.27 3.00 18.69
CA LEU A 799 -13.43 3.46 17.59
C LEU A 799 -13.28 2.39 16.50
N PHE A 800 -13.05 1.14 16.89
CA PHE A 800 -12.86 0.06 15.92
C PHE A 800 -14.15 -0.28 15.15
N VAL A 801 -15.30 -0.30 15.81
CA VAL A 801 -16.60 -0.49 15.16
C VAL A 801 -16.89 0.69 14.22
N GLU A 802 -16.64 1.93 14.64
CA GLU A 802 -16.78 3.08 13.75
C GLU A 802 -15.87 2.96 12.50
N PHE A 803 -14.64 2.48 12.67
CA PHE A 803 -13.74 2.22 11.55
C PHE A 803 -14.27 1.12 10.61
N ILE A 804 -14.78 0.01 11.15
CA ILE A 804 -15.38 -1.06 10.35
C ILE A 804 -16.58 -0.55 9.54
N ASP A 805 -17.47 0.19 10.21
CA ASP A 805 -18.70 0.71 9.62
C ASP A 805 -18.45 1.94 8.73
N SER A 806 -17.20 2.39 8.62
CA SER A 806 -16.83 3.51 7.78
C SER A 806 -16.71 3.12 6.31
N VAL A 807 -16.94 4.10 5.43
CA VAL A 807 -16.81 3.98 3.97
C VAL A 807 -15.41 3.57 3.49
N VAL A 808 -14.41 3.55 4.37
CA VAL A 808 -13.02 3.14 4.06
C VAL A 808 -12.96 1.67 3.63
N LEU A 809 -13.78 0.81 4.23
CA LEU A 809 -13.78 -0.64 3.95
C LEU A 809 -14.85 -1.08 2.94
N ASP A 810 -15.71 -0.18 2.47
CA ASP A 810 -16.79 -0.49 1.52
C ASP A 810 -16.27 -0.76 0.09
N SER A 811 -15.11 -0.20 -0.26
CA SER A 811 -14.50 -0.33 -1.58
C SER A 811 -13.85 -1.70 -1.80
N ARG A 812 -13.91 -2.20 -3.04
CA ARG A 812 -13.20 -3.43 -3.46
C ARG A 812 -11.83 -3.17 -4.08
N SER A 813 -11.34 -1.93 -4.02
CA SER A 813 -10.05 -1.52 -4.60
C SER A 813 -8.86 -2.34 -4.09
N ARG A 814 -7.77 -2.39 -4.87
CA ARG A 814 -6.49 -3.01 -4.50
C ARG A 814 -6.00 -2.47 -3.15
N SER A 815 -6.12 -1.15 -2.96
CA SER A 815 -5.76 -0.44 -1.72
C SER A 815 -6.60 -0.89 -0.52
N THR A 816 -7.92 -0.97 -0.65
CA THR A 816 -8.78 -1.43 0.45
C THR A 816 -8.51 -2.88 0.79
N GLN A 817 -8.28 -3.74 -0.21
CA GLN A 817 -7.89 -5.14 0.04
C GLN A 817 -6.56 -5.23 0.79
N ARG A 818 -5.58 -4.38 0.45
CA ARG A 818 -4.31 -4.29 1.18
C ARG A 818 -4.51 -3.83 2.62
N LEU A 819 -5.35 -2.81 2.85
CA LEU A 819 -5.72 -2.35 4.19
C LEU A 819 -6.39 -3.47 5.02
N VAL A 820 -7.33 -4.21 4.43
CA VAL A 820 -7.99 -5.36 5.09
C VAL A 820 -6.98 -6.44 5.47
N ARG A 821 -5.97 -6.72 4.63
CA ARG A 821 -4.88 -7.66 4.98
C ARG A 821 -4.10 -7.18 6.21
N ILE A 822 -3.74 -5.89 6.27
CA ILE A 822 -3.04 -5.29 7.43
C ILE A 822 -3.91 -5.41 8.69
N VAL A 823 -5.20 -5.09 8.60
CA VAL A 823 -6.15 -5.24 9.72
C VAL A 823 -6.25 -6.71 10.17
N CYS A 824 -6.27 -7.66 9.24
CA CYS A 824 -6.24 -9.09 9.58
C CYS A 824 -4.95 -9.47 10.32
N ASP A 825 -3.80 -8.92 9.92
CA ASP A 825 -2.53 -9.12 10.62
C ASP A 825 -2.56 -8.57 12.06
N VAL A 826 -3.14 -7.38 12.28
CA VAL A 826 -3.40 -6.82 13.62
C VAL A 826 -4.24 -7.78 14.49
N MET A 827 -5.21 -8.48 13.88
CA MET A 827 -6.06 -9.46 14.60
C MET A 827 -5.36 -10.77 14.92
N LYS A 828 -4.41 -11.23 14.08
CA LYS A 828 -3.88 -12.61 14.14
C LYS A 828 -2.41 -12.72 14.55
N LYS A 829 -1.58 -11.70 14.34
CA LYS A 829 -0.14 -11.74 14.64
C LYS A 829 0.09 -11.57 16.14
N ARG A 830 0.90 -12.45 16.72
CA ARG A 830 1.11 -12.58 18.17
C ARG A 830 2.57 -12.36 18.48
N ILE A 831 2.84 -11.61 19.55
CA ILE A 831 4.20 -11.35 20.01
C ILE A 831 4.61 -12.45 20.99
N SER A 832 5.88 -12.86 20.96
CA SER A 832 6.43 -13.77 21.96
C SER A 832 6.53 -13.11 23.33
N ASN A 833 6.05 -13.81 24.35
CA ASN A 833 6.15 -13.34 25.72
C ASN A 833 7.65 -13.31 26.14
N PRO A 834 8.19 -12.15 26.55
CA PRO A 834 9.62 -11.99 26.84
C PRO A 834 10.14 -12.93 27.94
N LYS A 835 9.29 -13.37 28.86
CA LYS A 835 9.68 -14.24 29.99
C LYS A 835 9.63 -15.72 29.64
N SER A 836 8.76 -16.13 28.73
CA SER A 836 8.54 -17.55 28.41
C SER A 836 9.07 -17.97 27.03
N GLY A 837 9.41 -17.00 26.17
CA GLY A 837 9.83 -17.25 24.78
C GLY A 837 8.73 -17.84 23.89
N LYS A 838 7.50 -18.00 24.40
CA LYS A 838 6.36 -18.54 23.66
C LYS A 838 5.44 -17.43 23.16
N PRO A 839 4.82 -17.57 21.98
CA PRO A 839 3.84 -16.62 21.48
C PRO A 839 2.67 -16.49 22.47
N GLU A 840 2.25 -15.25 22.71
CA GLU A 840 1.05 -14.95 23.50
C GLU A 840 -0.19 -15.65 22.94
N ARG A 841 -1.27 -15.73 23.74
CA ARG A 841 -2.49 -16.45 23.33
C ARG A 841 -3.22 -15.76 22.17
N PHE A 842 -3.31 -14.43 22.20
CA PHE A 842 -4.00 -13.60 21.21
C PHE A 842 -3.09 -12.45 20.74
N SER A 843 -3.48 -11.72 19.69
CA SER A 843 -2.73 -10.55 19.24
C SER A 843 -2.76 -9.41 20.29
N PRO A 844 -1.82 -8.45 20.24
CA PRO A 844 -1.82 -7.30 21.16
C PRO A 844 -3.14 -6.53 21.16
N PHE A 845 -3.76 -6.35 19.99
CA PHE A 845 -5.06 -5.68 19.86
C PHE A 845 -6.17 -6.42 20.62
N ILE A 846 -6.30 -7.73 20.38
CA ILE A 846 -7.34 -8.54 21.04
C ILE A 846 -7.11 -8.61 22.55
N GLN A 847 -5.86 -8.68 23.00
CA GLN A 847 -5.55 -8.61 24.43
C GLN A 847 -5.99 -7.27 25.03
N CYS A 848 -5.74 -6.16 24.35
CA CYS A 848 -6.17 -4.82 24.77
C CYS A 848 -7.69 -4.78 24.96
N ILE A 849 -8.46 -5.20 23.95
CA ILE A 849 -9.93 -5.25 24.01
C ILE A 849 -10.44 -6.14 25.17
N ILE A 850 -9.83 -7.32 25.37
CA ILE A 850 -10.22 -8.24 26.46
C ILE A 850 -9.97 -7.59 27.83
N SER A 851 -8.87 -6.85 27.97
CA SER A 851 -8.47 -6.22 29.24
C SER A 851 -9.19 -4.91 29.56
N GLU A 852 -9.85 -4.30 28.58
CA GLU A 852 -10.39 -2.94 28.69
C GLU A 852 -11.65 -2.84 29.56
N SER A 853 -12.47 -3.89 29.62
CA SER A 853 -13.72 -3.88 30.39
C SER A 853 -14.16 -5.28 30.81
N GLU A 854 -15.12 -5.39 31.73
CA GLU A 854 -15.74 -6.67 32.12
C GLU A 854 -16.36 -7.41 30.92
N ASN A 855 -16.90 -6.66 29.95
CA ASN A 855 -17.44 -7.19 28.69
C ASN A 855 -16.38 -7.39 27.60
N GLY A 856 -15.09 -7.20 27.89
CA GLY A 856 -14.01 -7.20 26.91
C GLY A 856 -13.94 -8.48 26.06
N LYS A 857 -14.28 -9.63 26.63
CA LYS A 857 -14.36 -10.91 25.88
C LYS A 857 -15.45 -10.90 24.81
N ARG A 858 -16.61 -10.31 25.12
CA ARG A 858 -17.74 -10.19 24.18
C ARG A 858 -17.45 -9.15 23.10
N ASN A 859 -16.78 -8.05 23.46
CA ASN A 859 -16.34 -7.05 22.50
C ASN A 859 -15.33 -7.64 21.51
N ALA A 860 -14.36 -8.43 22.01
CA ALA A 860 -13.39 -9.12 21.16
C ALA A 860 -14.05 -10.17 20.23
N GLU A 861 -15.13 -10.82 20.69
CA GLU A 861 -15.94 -11.73 19.87
C GLU A 861 -16.58 -11.00 18.69
N GLU A 862 -17.25 -9.88 18.94
CA GLU A 862 -17.92 -9.07 17.92
C GLU A 862 -16.93 -8.54 16.87
N ILE A 863 -15.80 -7.98 17.33
CA ILE A 863 -14.73 -7.47 16.47
C ILE A 863 -14.18 -8.57 15.54
N LEU A 864 -13.82 -9.72 16.10
CA LEU A 864 -13.24 -10.83 15.32
C LEU A 864 -14.27 -11.42 14.34
N TYR A 865 -15.55 -11.46 14.73
CA TYR A 865 -16.63 -11.89 13.85
C TYR A 865 -16.80 -10.94 12.67
N ASN A 866 -16.90 -9.64 12.91
CA ASN A 866 -17.08 -8.64 11.84
C ASN A 866 -15.92 -8.67 10.83
N ILE A 867 -14.68 -8.72 11.31
CA ILE A 867 -13.51 -8.82 10.42
C ILE A 867 -13.46 -10.15 9.67
N PHE A 868 -13.88 -11.26 10.29
CA PHE A 868 -13.95 -12.56 9.60
C PHE A 868 -14.99 -12.56 8.46
N GLU A 869 -16.12 -11.89 8.64
CA GLU A 869 -17.14 -11.76 7.59
C GLU A 869 -16.65 -10.87 6.44
N ILE A 870 -15.97 -9.76 6.73
CA ILE A 870 -15.44 -8.84 5.71
C ILE A 870 -14.27 -9.46 4.93
N SER A 871 -13.27 -10.00 5.64
CA SER A 871 -12.02 -10.45 5.03
C SER A 871 -12.09 -11.85 4.44
N GLY A 872 -12.94 -12.70 5.00
CA GLY A 872 -12.91 -14.12 4.73
C GLY A 872 -11.64 -14.86 5.21
N ASP A 873 -10.77 -14.21 6.00
CA ASP A 873 -9.48 -14.76 6.39
C ASP A 873 -9.63 -15.95 7.37
N VAL A 874 -9.14 -17.12 6.96
CA VAL A 874 -9.26 -18.37 7.73
C VAL A 874 -8.49 -18.31 9.05
N PHE A 875 -7.39 -17.55 9.12
CA PHE A 875 -6.61 -17.40 10.34
C PHE A 875 -7.26 -16.42 11.32
N VAL A 876 -7.99 -15.41 10.86
CA VAL A 876 -8.87 -14.60 11.73
C VAL A 876 -9.99 -15.50 12.28
N GLY A 877 -10.61 -16.33 11.45
CA GLY A 877 -11.57 -17.34 11.89
C GLY A 877 -11.00 -18.30 12.94
N GLN A 878 -9.73 -18.70 12.80
CA GLN A 878 -9.02 -19.50 13.79
C GLN A 878 -8.86 -18.74 15.13
N GLN A 879 -8.55 -17.44 15.11
CA GLN A 879 -8.47 -16.64 16.33
C GLN A 879 -9.84 -16.50 17.00
N LEU A 880 -10.90 -16.30 16.23
CA LEU A 880 -12.27 -16.27 16.72
C LEU A 880 -12.65 -17.59 17.42
N ALA A 881 -12.36 -18.74 16.78
CA ALA A 881 -12.58 -20.05 17.39
C ALA A 881 -11.76 -20.24 18.69
N ARG A 882 -10.50 -19.77 18.71
CA ARG A 882 -9.67 -19.78 19.94
C ARG A 882 -10.28 -18.92 21.05
N LEU A 883 -10.89 -17.79 20.71
CA LEU A 883 -11.60 -16.92 21.65
C LEU A 883 -12.87 -17.59 22.19
N TYR A 884 -13.65 -18.24 21.35
CA TYR A 884 -14.83 -19.01 21.77
C TYR A 884 -14.45 -20.12 22.75
N ILE A 885 -13.39 -20.88 22.46
CA ILE A 885 -12.84 -21.89 23.36
C ILE A 885 -12.40 -21.27 24.69
N PHE A 886 -11.71 -20.13 24.63
CA PHE A 886 -11.30 -19.39 25.83
C PHE A 886 -12.50 -18.92 26.68
N CYS A 887 -13.63 -18.62 26.04
CA CYS A 887 -14.87 -18.23 26.71
C CYS A 887 -15.77 -19.42 27.10
N GLY A 888 -15.38 -20.66 26.80
CA GLY A 888 -16.20 -21.86 27.03
C GLY A 888 -17.41 -22.01 26.10
N GLN A 889 -17.46 -21.26 24.99
CA GLN A 889 -18.54 -21.28 24.00
C GLN A 889 -18.25 -22.30 22.88
N TRP A 890 -18.25 -23.58 23.24
CA TRP A 890 -17.83 -24.67 22.34
C TRP A 890 -18.69 -24.81 21.07
N ASP A 891 -20.00 -24.54 21.15
CA ASP A 891 -20.90 -24.64 20.00
C ASP A 891 -20.60 -23.59 18.93
N LYS A 892 -20.33 -22.34 19.34
CA LYS A 892 -19.91 -21.28 18.42
C LYS A 892 -18.54 -21.55 17.82
N ALA A 893 -17.60 -22.05 18.63
CA ALA A 893 -16.30 -22.52 18.13
C ALA A 893 -16.46 -23.59 17.04
N ARG A 894 -17.44 -24.49 17.18
CA ARG A 894 -17.77 -25.49 16.16
C ARG A 894 -18.33 -24.85 14.90
N ILE A 895 -19.29 -23.94 14.99
CA ILE A 895 -19.85 -23.24 13.80
C ILE A 895 -18.77 -22.49 13.01
N THR A 896 -17.87 -21.76 13.69
CA THR A 896 -16.77 -21.07 13.02
C THR A 896 -15.80 -22.04 12.36
N LYS A 897 -15.53 -23.18 13.01
CA LYS A 897 -14.77 -24.29 12.42
C LYS A 897 -15.48 -24.82 11.17
N ASP A 898 -16.79 -24.99 11.20
CA ASP A 898 -17.57 -25.52 10.08
C ASP A 898 -17.57 -24.55 8.87
N ARG A 899 -17.70 -23.23 9.09
CA ARG A 899 -17.51 -22.21 8.02
C ARG A 899 -16.09 -22.24 7.43
N GLY A 900 -15.07 -22.42 8.27
CA GLY A 900 -13.69 -22.60 7.82
C GLY A 900 -13.50 -23.89 7.01
N GLN A 901 -14.17 -24.98 7.39
CA GLN A 901 -14.20 -26.22 6.60
C GLN A 901 -14.86 -26.01 5.23
N GLU A 902 -15.98 -25.28 5.14
CA GLU A 902 -16.63 -24.98 3.85
C GLU A 902 -15.69 -24.24 2.90
N ARG A 903 -14.94 -23.26 3.39
CA ARG A 903 -13.94 -22.56 2.57
C ARG A 903 -12.78 -23.45 2.16
N LEU A 904 -12.28 -24.31 3.05
CA LEU A 904 -11.26 -25.30 2.67
C LEU A 904 -11.80 -26.28 1.62
N LYS A 905 -13.08 -26.68 1.69
CA LYS A 905 -13.74 -27.50 0.67
C LYS A 905 -13.86 -26.75 -0.67
N ALA A 906 -14.21 -25.47 -0.65
CA ALA A 906 -14.23 -24.63 -1.86
C ALA A 906 -12.84 -24.48 -2.49
N ALA A 907 -11.81 -24.21 -1.66
CA ALA A 907 -10.42 -24.14 -2.10
C ALA A 907 -9.94 -25.48 -2.68
N LEU A 908 -10.30 -26.60 -2.05
CA LEU A 908 -10.02 -27.94 -2.57
C LEU A 908 -10.65 -28.15 -3.95
N GLY A 909 -11.89 -27.69 -4.17
CA GLY A 909 -12.56 -27.77 -5.47
C GLY A 909 -11.83 -26.97 -6.58
N LEU A 910 -11.30 -25.78 -6.25
CA LEU A 910 -10.47 -25.01 -7.19
C LEU A 910 -9.13 -25.69 -7.47
N LEU A 911 -8.46 -26.19 -6.41
CA LEU A 911 -7.19 -26.90 -6.55
C LEU A 911 -7.33 -28.20 -7.35
N GLN A 912 -8.46 -28.89 -7.21
CA GLN A 912 -8.77 -30.06 -8.02
C GLN A 912 -8.87 -29.70 -9.50
N LYS A 913 -9.57 -28.61 -9.85
CA LYS A 913 -9.63 -28.10 -11.23
C LYS A 913 -8.23 -27.75 -11.77
N ASN A 914 -7.36 -27.16 -10.94
CA ASN A 914 -5.99 -26.85 -11.33
C ASN A 914 -5.18 -28.12 -11.64
N ILE A 915 -5.31 -29.16 -10.80
CA ILE A 915 -4.64 -30.45 -11.00
C ILE A 915 -5.09 -31.14 -12.27
N GLU A 916 -6.37 -31.04 -12.60
CA GLU A 916 -6.96 -31.62 -13.82
C GLU A 916 -6.65 -30.80 -15.08
N SER A 917 -6.04 -29.62 -14.95
CA SER A 917 -5.71 -28.74 -16.07
C SER A 917 -4.30 -28.98 -16.65
N GLU A 918 -4.10 -28.68 -17.93
CA GLU A 918 -2.79 -28.76 -18.60
C GLU A 918 -1.75 -27.78 -18.02
N ALA A 919 -2.19 -26.75 -17.27
CA ALA A 919 -1.34 -25.76 -16.60
C ALA A 919 -1.00 -26.11 -15.14
N CYS A 920 -1.22 -27.35 -14.70
CA CYS A 920 -0.94 -27.79 -13.33
C CYS A 920 0.55 -27.59 -12.94
N THR A 921 0.79 -26.95 -11.80
CA THR A 921 2.15 -26.73 -11.26
C THR A 921 2.43 -27.58 -10.02
N LEU A 922 3.72 -27.77 -9.67
CA LEU A 922 4.11 -28.48 -8.44
C LEU A 922 3.55 -27.80 -7.15
N PRO A 923 3.53 -26.46 -7.03
CA PRO A 923 2.83 -25.78 -5.95
C PRO A 923 1.33 -26.12 -5.85
N ASP A 924 0.63 -26.31 -6.97
CA ASP A 924 -0.79 -26.72 -6.95
C ASP A 924 -0.97 -28.10 -6.32
N ILE A 925 -0.12 -29.06 -6.69
CA ILE A 925 -0.10 -30.41 -6.11
C ILE A 925 0.19 -30.35 -4.61
N ASN A 926 1.19 -29.56 -4.19
CA ASN A 926 1.55 -29.40 -2.79
C ASN A 926 0.39 -28.80 -1.97
N ARG A 927 -0.25 -27.74 -2.48
CA ARG A 927 -1.41 -27.09 -1.84
C ARG A 927 -2.61 -28.04 -1.76
N TYR A 928 -2.88 -28.79 -2.81
CA TYR A 928 -3.98 -29.78 -2.83
C TYR A 928 -3.80 -30.87 -1.78
N LEU A 929 -2.61 -31.47 -1.69
CA LEU A 929 -2.30 -32.48 -0.68
C LEU A 929 -2.41 -31.91 0.74
N SER A 930 -1.90 -30.69 0.95
CA SER A 930 -1.96 -29.97 2.22
C SER A 930 -3.41 -29.72 2.67
N VAL A 931 -4.25 -29.17 1.78
CA VAL A 931 -5.67 -28.89 2.06
C VAL A 931 -6.44 -30.19 2.27
N THR A 932 -6.15 -31.24 1.50
CA THR A 932 -6.79 -32.56 1.64
C THR A 932 -6.52 -33.17 3.02
N ILE A 933 -5.25 -33.18 3.45
CA ILE A 933 -4.86 -33.72 4.76
C ILE A 933 -5.44 -32.88 5.90
N ALA A 934 -5.47 -31.55 5.74
CA ALA A 934 -6.13 -30.66 6.69
C ALA A 934 -7.65 -30.95 6.76
N LEU A 935 -8.34 -31.17 5.64
CA LEU A 935 -9.75 -31.54 5.66
C LEU A 935 -9.99 -32.92 6.28
N CYS A 936 -9.11 -33.90 6.04
CA CYS A 936 -9.19 -35.21 6.69
C CYS A 936 -9.01 -35.13 8.21
N TYR A 937 -8.22 -34.18 8.70
CA TYR A 937 -8.10 -33.88 10.12
C TYR A 937 -9.40 -33.29 10.70
N ILE A 938 -10.01 -32.38 9.97
CA ILE A 938 -11.05 -31.49 10.49
C ILE A 938 -12.47 -32.07 10.27
N ASP A 939 -12.71 -32.88 9.24
CA ASP A 939 -13.99 -33.50 8.86
C ASP A 939 -13.87 -35.02 8.61
N ARG A 940 -14.47 -35.83 9.50
CA ARG A 940 -14.47 -37.30 9.40
C ARG A 940 -15.34 -37.84 8.27
N ALA A 941 -16.42 -37.16 7.91
CA ALA A 941 -17.26 -37.59 6.80
C ALA A 941 -16.52 -37.39 5.49
N PHE A 942 -15.80 -36.27 5.34
CA PHE A 942 -14.90 -36.04 4.22
C PHE A 942 -13.86 -37.16 4.12
N CYS A 943 -13.11 -37.42 5.20
CA CYS A 943 -12.09 -38.48 5.26
C CYS A 943 -12.62 -39.88 4.85
N LYS A 944 -13.88 -40.18 5.18
CA LYS A 944 -14.57 -41.43 4.77
C LYS A 944 -15.01 -41.44 3.31
N SER A 945 -15.37 -40.29 2.76
CA SER A 945 -15.82 -40.16 1.36
C SER A 945 -14.69 -40.09 0.34
N THR A 946 -13.45 -39.77 0.76
CA THR A 946 -12.30 -39.66 -0.13
C THR A 946 -11.80 -41.05 -0.55
N ASN A 947 -12.46 -41.65 -1.54
CA ASN A 947 -12.09 -42.95 -2.11
C ASN A 947 -11.01 -42.76 -3.18
N GLY A 948 -9.72 -42.91 -2.83
CA GLY A 948 -8.65 -42.85 -3.85
C GLY A 948 -7.23 -42.70 -3.32
N ARG A 949 -6.78 -43.53 -2.36
CA ARG A 949 -5.40 -43.47 -1.84
C ARG A 949 -4.35 -43.54 -2.95
N SER A 950 -4.59 -44.31 -4.01
CA SER A 950 -3.68 -44.49 -5.14
C SER A 950 -3.35 -43.18 -5.85
N ASP A 951 -4.32 -42.28 -6.03
CA ASP A 951 -4.13 -41.05 -6.81
C ASP A 951 -3.37 -40.01 -5.98
N PHE A 952 -3.67 -39.90 -4.67
CA PHE A 952 -2.86 -39.11 -3.74
C PHE A 952 -1.43 -39.65 -3.61
N SER A 953 -1.27 -40.98 -3.63
CA SER A 953 0.04 -41.63 -3.59
C SER A 953 0.90 -41.26 -4.81
N LYS A 954 0.30 -41.27 -6.01
CA LYS A 954 0.94 -40.86 -7.27
C LYS A 954 1.30 -39.38 -7.27
N LEU A 955 0.36 -38.51 -6.87
CA LEU A 955 0.59 -37.07 -6.78
C LEU A 955 1.69 -36.72 -5.77
N ALA A 956 1.68 -37.38 -4.61
CA ALA A 956 2.73 -37.19 -3.60
C ALA A 956 4.09 -37.69 -4.10
N TYR A 957 4.11 -38.81 -4.83
CA TYR A 957 5.35 -39.33 -5.39
C TYR A 957 5.90 -38.44 -6.52
N SER A 958 5.05 -37.97 -7.43
CA SER A 958 5.47 -37.05 -8.51
C SER A 958 5.97 -35.72 -7.96
N LEU A 959 5.33 -35.21 -6.90
CA LEU A 959 5.78 -34.03 -6.15
C LEU A 959 7.18 -34.25 -5.55
N TYR A 960 7.40 -35.41 -4.93
CA TYR A 960 8.72 -35.78 -4.39
C TYR A 960 9.78 -35.92 -5.48
N GLN A 961 9.49 -36.57 -6.61
CA GLN A 961 10.44 -36.74 -7.70
C GLN A 961 10.90 -35.40 -8.29
N ASN A 962 10.00 -34.43 -8.37
CA ASN A 962 10.27 -33.10 -8.90
C ASN A 962 10.56 -32.05 -7.80
N ARG A 963 10.84 -32.47 -6.57
CA ARG A 963 10.99 -31.57 -5.42
C ARG A 963 12.05 -30.48 -5.58
N SER A 964 13.12 -30.74 -6.35
CA SER A 964 14.17 -29.76 -6.65
C SER A 964 13.70 -28.61 -7.54
N LYS A 965 12.54 -28.75 -8.19
CA LYS A 965 11.89 -27.71 -8.99
C LYS A 965 10.86 -26.92 -8.17
N ILE A 966 10.68 -27.26 -6.89
CA ILE A 966 9.79 -26.51 -6.00
C ILE A 966 10.60 -25.35 -5.43
N PRO A 967 10.14 -24.10 -5.60
CA PRO A 967 10.89 -22.91 -5.23
C PRO A 967 11.12 -22.72 -3.72
N TYR A 968 10.41 -23.52 -2.91
CA TYR A 968 10.59 -23.60 -1.47
C TYR A 968 10.93 -25.05 -1.12
N GLN A 969 12.12 -25.32 -0.56
CA GLN A 969 12.33 -26.59 0.13
C GLN A 969 11.43 -26.67 1.35
N ASN A 970 10.45 -27.53 1.22
CA ASN A 970 9.53 -27.86 2.29
C ASN A 970 9.78 -29.34 2.60
N LEU A 971 9.66 -29.74 3.87
CA LEU A 971 9.69 -31.16 4.23
C LEU A 971 8.38 -31.86 3.82
N GLU A 972 7.38 -31.08 3.40
CA GLU A 972 6.05 -31.49 2.98
C GLU A 972 6.07 -32.53 1.84
N PRO A 973 6.82 -32.38 0.72
CA PRO A 973 6.93 -33.42 -0.30
C PRO A 973 7.49 -34.74 0.25
N TYR A 974 8.50 -34.68 1.13
CA TYR A 974 9.04 -35.87 1.79
C TYR A 974 8.00 -36.52 2.70
N PHE A 975 7.30 -35.70 3.51
CA PHE A 975 6.26 -36.13 4.41
C PHE A 975 5.08 -36.77 3.65
N PHE A 976 4.56 -36.12 2.61
CA PHE A 976 3.44 -36.62 1.82
C PHE A 976 3.82 -37.92 1.12
N ALA A 977 4.98 -37.96 0.45
CA ALA A 977 5.42 -39.15 -0.24
C ALA A 977 5.66 -40.32 0.73
N ALA A 978 6.30 -40.09 1.88
CA ALA A 978 6.50 -41.13 2.89
C ALA A 978 5.19 -41.60 3.54
N ALA A 979 4.31 -40.69 3.93
CA ALA A 979 3.08 -41.02 4.64
C ALA A 979 2.05 -41.69 3.72
N LEU A 980 1.86 -41.17 2.51
CA LEU A 980 0.88 -41.68 1.55
C LEU A 980 1.30 -43.03 0.95
N ASN A 981 2.60 -43.20 0.68
CA ASN A 981 3.16 -44.45 0.18
C ASN A 981 3.63 -45.41 1.29
N TRP A 982 3.35 -45.15 2.58
CA TRP A 982 3.81 -46.07 3.63
C TRP A 982 3.17 -47.45 3.49
N PRO A 983 3.94 -48.54 3.61
CA PRO A 983 3.43 -49.89 3.40
C PRO A 983 2.31 -50.28 4.34
N SER A 984 1.34 -51.04 3.84
CA SER A 984 0.22 -51.56 4.63
C SER A 984 0.03 -53.04 4.42
N GLY A 985 -0.22 -53.79 5.49
CA GLY A 985 -0.47 -55.24 5.42
C GLY A 985 -1.72 -55.66 4.63
N THR A 986 -2.52 -54.71 4.14
CA THR A 986 -3.82 -54.94 3.48
C THR A 986 -3.97 -54.30 2.09
N CYS A 987 -2.90 -53.81 1.44
CA CYS A 987 -3.01 -53.21 0.10
C CYS A 987 -1.68 -53.28 -0.69
N MET A 988 -1.74 -53.79 -1.93
CA MET A 988 -0.62 -53.95 -2.88
C MET A 988 -0.42 -52.76 -3.84
N ASP A 989 -1.26 -51.71 -3.80
CA ASP A 989 -1.17 -50.57 -4.72
C ASP A 989 -0.21 -49.47 -4.19
N GLN A 990 1.05 -49.84 -3.93
CA GLN A 990 2.09 -48.88 -3.59
C GLN A 990 2.74 -48.34 -4.87
N CYS A 991 2.78 -47.02 -5.04
CA CYS A 991 3.44 -46.38 -6.19
C CYS A 991 4.97 -46.29 -6.03
N MET A 992 5.50 -46.80 -4.91
CA MET A 992 6.90 -46.70 -4.50
C MET A 992 7.39 -48.08 -4.02
N THR A 993 8.55 -48.49 -4.50
CA THR A 993 9.25 -49.72 -4.07
C THR A 993 9.85 -49.56 -2.68
N ALA A 994 10.24 -50.69 -2.06
CA ALA A 994 10.88 -50.68 -0.75
C ALA A 994 12.22 -49.91 -0.76
N GLY A 995 12.96 -50.01 -1.87
CA GLY A 995 14.20 -49.27 -2.11
C GLY A 995 13.98 -47.77 -2.19
N GLU A 996 13.03 -47.32 -3.01
CA GLU A 996 12.70 -45.89 -3.16
C GLU A 996 12.24 -45.26 -1.84
N LEU A 997 11.47 -45.99 -1.02
CA LEU A 997 11.07 -45.52 0.30
C LEU A 997 12.27 -45.36 1.24
N ARG A 998 13.21 -46.29 1.24
CA ARG A 998 14.44 -46.18 2.04
C ARG A 998 15.23 -44.93 1.64
N ASP A 999 15.44 -44.74 0.34
CA ASP A 999 16.23 -43.64 -0.19
C ASP A 999 15.53 -42.29 0.09
N LEU A 1000 14.21 -42.25 -0.02
CA LEU A 1000 13.40 -41.10 0.39
C LEU A 1000 13.61 -40.74 1.86
N LEU A 1001 13.58 -41.71 2.77
CA LEU A 1001 13.73 -41.47 4.20
C LEU A 1001 15.14 -41.01 4.57
N GLU A 1002 16.17 -41.46 3.85
CA GLU A 1002 17.53 -40.96 4.01
C GLU A 1002 17.66 -39.51 3.52
N ASN A 1003 17.10 -39.21 2.35
CA ASN A 1003 17.07 -37.85 1.80
C ASN A 1003 16.28 -36.89 2.70
N TRP A 1004 15.15 -37.34 3.27
CA TRP A 1004 14.38 -36.56 4.24
C TRP A 1004 15.19 -36.24 5.50
N ARG A 1005 15.99 -37.20 6.01
CA ARG A 1005 16.85 -36.95 7.17
C ARG A 1005 17.95 -35.94 6.88
N LYS A 1006 18.55 -36.00 5.69
CA LYS A 1006 19.56 -35.04 5.25
C LYS A 1006 18.94 -33.63 5.22
N ALA A 1007 17.81 -33.49 4.55
CA ALA A 1007 17.05 -32.23 4.46
C ALA A 1007 16.62 -31.69 5.84
N TYR A 1008 16.15 -32.55 6.75
CA TYR A 1008 15.76 -32.10 8.09
C TYR A 1008 16.94 -31.59 8.93
N ASN A 1009 18.14 -32.18 8.77
CA ASN A 1009 19.31 -31.77 9.56
C ASN A 1009 19.92 -30.45 9.09
N THR A 1010 19.56 -29.99 7.89
CA THR A 1010 19.97 -28.69 7.35
C THR A 1010 18.95 -27.57 7.62
N GLU A 1011 17.71 -27.91 7.98
CA GLU A 1011 16.66 -26.94 8.29
C GLU A 1011 16.51 -26.64 9.80
N SER A 1012 16.60 -25.36 10.20
CA SER A 1012 16.30 -24.93 11.57
C SER A 1012 14.81 -24.61 11.75
N ARG A 1013 13.97 -25.62 12.03
CA ARG A 1013 12.56 -25.38 12.40
C ARG A 1013 12.28 -25.57 13.89
N SER A 1014 11.66 -24.56 14.52
CA SER A 1014 11.02 -24.66 15.84
C SER A 1014 9.49 -24.55 15.70
N GLY A 1015 8.83 -25.63 15.24
CA GLY A 1015 7.38 -25.71 15.11
C GLY A 1015 6.79 -26.99 15.72
N ASN A 1016 5.70 -26.88 16.48
CA ASN A 1016 4.94 -28.03 16.97
C ASN A 1016 4.08 -28.62 15.84
N ILE A 1017 4.53 -29.71 15.20
CA ILE A 1017 3.69 -30.48 14.28
C ILE A 1017 2.61 -31.27 15.04
N GLN A 1018 1.42 -31.36 14.44
CA GLN A 1018 0.39 -32.35 14.78
C GLN A 1018 0.87 -33.75 14.36
N LEU A 1019 1.05 -34.65 15.33
CA LEU A 1019 1.55 -36.00 15.06
C LEU A 1019 0.52 -36.83 14.29
N LEU A 1020 0.93 -37.40 13.15
CA LEU A 1020 0.13 -38.27 12.30
C LEU A 1020 0.55 -39.74 12.47
N PHE A 1021 -0.36 -40.59 12.91
CA PHE A 1021 -0.15 -42.02 13.15
C PHE A 1021 -0.75 -42.87 12.03
N LEU A 1022 -0.20 -44.07 11.86
CA LEU A 1022 -0.78 -45.09 10.98
C LEU A 1022 -1.75 -45.99 11.73
N GLY A 1023 -2.99 -46.00 11.26
CA GLY A 1023 -4.08 -46.87 11.70
C GLY A 1023 -4.29 -48.06 10.78
N ARG A 1024 -5.22 -48.96 11.17
CA ARG A 1024 -5.50 -50.21 10.44
C ARG A 1024 -6.49 -50.08 9.29
N LYS A 1025 -7.23 -48.97 9.22
CA LYS A 1025 -8.23 -48.72 8.19
C LYS A 1025 -7.57 -48.48 6.82
N GLN A 1026 -8.35 -48.65 5.76
CA GLN A 1026 -7.93 -48.36 4.38
C GLN A 1026 -8.23 -46.91 3.99
N GLY A 1027 -7.73 -46.48 2.83
CA GLY A 1027 -7.95 -45.12 2.33
C GLY A 1027 -7.30 -44.04 3.21
N MET A 1028 -7.90 -42.84 3.22
CA MET A 1028 -7.45 -41.73 4.06
C MET A 1028 -7.76 -41.95 5.55
N GLU A 1029 -8.70 -42.85 5.90
CA GLU A 1029 -9.01 -43.20 7.30
C GLU A 1029 -7.85 -43.92 8.02
N ARG A 1030 -6.83 -44.36 7.29
CA ARG A 1030 -5.58 -44.89 7.84
C ARG A 1030 -4.82 -43.84 8.66
N TYR A 1031 -4.99 -42.55 8.35
CA TYR A 1031 -4.20 -41.49 8.97
C TYR A 1031 -4.91 -40.95 10.22
N ILE A 1032 -4.35 -41.24 11.39
CA ILE A 1032 -4.95 -40.90 12.70
C ILE A 1032 -4.14 -39.80 13.35
N PHE A 1033 -4.78 -38.68 13.67
CA PHE A 1033 -4.12 -37.57 14.35
C PHE A 1033 -4.08 -37.81 15.87
N TYR A 1034 -3.04 -37.32 16.55
CA TYR A 1034 -2.80 -37.64 17.97
C TYR A 1034 -3.97 -37.33 18.92
N ASP A 1035 -4.64 -36.21 18.71
CA ASP A 1035 -5.82 -35.80 19.50
C ASP A 1035 -7.00 -36.78 19.36
N GLN A 1036 -7.05 -37.57 18.28
CA GLN A 1036 -8.06 -38.59 18.04
C GLN A 1036 -7.83 -39.88 18.84
N LEU A 1037 -6.62 -40.06 19.40
CA LEU A 1037 -6.25 -41.22 20.21
C LEU A 1037 -6.71 -41.09 21.68
N GLN A 1038 -7.01 -39.87 22.15
CA GLN A 1038 -7.53 -39.61 23.50
C GLN A 1038 -6.64 -40.15 24.65
N VAL A 1039 -5.31 -40.21 24.46
CA VAL A 1039 -4.37 -40.68 25.49
C VAL A 1039 -3.59 -39.52 26.12
N PRO A 1040 -3.47 -39.45 27.46
CA PRO A 1040 -2.80 -38.36 28.16
C PRO A 1040 -1.29 -38.29 27.91
N ARG A 1041 -0.62 -39.42 27.61
CA ARG A 1041 0.82 -39.45 27.32
C ARG A 1041 1.13 -40.35 26.13
N LYS A 1042 1.96 -39.85 25.20
CA LYS A 1042 2.46 -40.54 23.99
C LYS A 1042 3.13 -41.91 24.25
N ARG A 1043 3.48 -42.23 25.50
CA ARG A 1043 4.20 -43.46 25.86
C ARG A 1043 3.27 -44.60 26.27
N ASP A 1044 2.02 -44.32 26.59
CA ASP A 1044 1.05 -45.28 27.12
C ASP A 1044 0.17 -45.86 25.97
N LEU A 1045 0.65 -45.78 24.71
CA LEU A 1045 -0.12 -46.17 23.51
C LEU A 1045 -0.39 -47.68 23.44
N ASN A 1046 0.52 -48.50 23.96
CA ASN A 1046 0.39 -49.96 24.05
C ASN A 1046 -0.40 -50.41 25.29
N GLU A 1047 -0.75 -49.49 26.19
CA GLU A 1047 -1.53 -49.76 27.41
C GLU A 1047 -3.00 -49.33 27.25
N SER A 1048 -3.32 -48.56 26.20
CA SER A 1048 -4.67 -48.10 25.89
C SER A 1048 -5.35 -48.99 24.84
N ASP A 1049 -6.43 -49.66 25.24
CA ASP A 1049 -7.24 -50.52 24.37
C ASP A 1049 -7.69 -49.80 23.07
N GLN A 1050 -8.13 -48.54 23.18
CA GLN A 1050 -8.48 -47.73 22.01
C GLN A 1050 -7.31 -47.49 21.06
N CYS A 1051 -6.08 -47.36 21.55
CA CYS A 1051 -4.92 -47.16 20.70
C CYS A 1051 -4.47 -48.47 20.07
N VAL A 1052 -4.45 -49.55 20.85
CA VAL A 1052 -4.08 -50.87 20.37
C VAL A 1052 -4.98 -51.31 19.22
N THR A 1053 -6.29 -51.08 19.34
CA THR A 1053 -7.29 -51.41 18.31
C THR A 1053 -7.24 -50.50 17.07
N LYS A 1054 -7.03 -49.19 17.25
CA LYS A 1054 -7.02 -48.22 16.13
C LYS A 1054 -5.72 -48.21 15.33
N LEU A 1055 -4.57 -48.35 15.99
CA LEU A 1055 -3.25 -48.24 15.38
C LEU A 1055 -2.81 -49.53 14.67
N GLU A 1056 -2.05 -49.36 13.60
CA GLU A 1056 -1.32 -50.46 12.98
C GLU A 1056 -0.01 -50.71 13.73
N TRP A 1057 0.23 -51.98 14.05
CA TRP A 1057 1.40 -52.44 14.79
C TRP A 1057 2.32 -53.22 13.86
N PHE A 1058 3.54 -52.72 13.74
CA PHE A 1058 4.61 -53.28 12.93
C PHE A 1058 5.58 -54.06 13.82
N THR A 1059 6.33 -54.98 13.21
CA THR A 1059 7.39 -55.74 13.87
C THR A 1059 8.76 -55.33 13.34
N GLY A 1060 9.74 -55.23 14.22
CA GLY A 1060 11.11 -54.85 13.84
C GLY A 1060 12.11 -55.10 14.95
N THR A 1061 13.41 -55.08 14.64
CA THR A 1061 14.47 -55.33 15.61
C THR A 1061 14.97 -54.01 16.20
N LEU A 1062 14.88 -53.84 17.52
CA LEU A 1062 15.40 -52.63 18.19
C LEU A 1062 16.93 -52.72 18.35
N GLU A 1063 17.68 -51.77 17.80
CA GLU A 1063 19.14 -51.79 17.90
C GLU A 1063 19.64 -51.54 19.33
N TYR A 1064 20.86 -52.02 19.60
CA TYR A 1064 21.56 -51.75 20.85
C TYR A 1064 21.65 -50.25 21.13
N GLY A 1065 21.24 -49.84 22.34
CA GLY A 1065 21.16 -48.43 22.72
C GLY A 1065 19.78 -47.80 22.48
N GLY A 1066 18.84 -48.52 21.86
CA GLY A 1066 17.43 -48.17 21.83
C GLY A 1066 17.07 -46.92 21.00
N LYS A 1067 17.93 -46.51 20.07
CA LYS A 1067 17.73 -45.30 19.26
C LYS A 1067 16.98 -45.56 17.96
N THR A 1068 17.10 -46.76 17.38
CA THR A 1068 16.62 -47.06 16.04
C THR A 1068 16.05 -48.48 15.98
N VAL A 1069 14.99 -48.66 15.20
CA VAL A 1069 14.33 -49.93 14.89
C VAL A 1069 14.62 -50.29 13.44
N LEU A 1070 15.07 -51.52 13.21
CA LEU A 1070 15.25 -52.11 11.88
C LEU A 1070 13.94 -52.77 11.45
N PHE A 1071 13.26 -52.15 10.51
CA PHE A 1071 12.00 -52.61 9.94
C PHE A 1071 12.27 -53.29 8.60
N GLN A 1072 11.92 -54.58 8.46
CA GLN A 1072 12.12 -55.31 7.21
C GLN A 1072 10.88 -55.15 6.33
N LEU A 1073 11.08 -54.69 5.11
CA LEU A 1073 10.03 -54.59 4.09
C LEU A 1073 10.29 -55.58 2.96
N ALA A 1074 9.27 -56.32 2.53
CA ALA A 1074 9.39 -57.17 1.35
C ALA A 1074 9.45 -56.32 0.07
N ASP A 1075 10.33 -56.70 -0.86
CA ASP A 1075 10.56 -56.08 -2.15
C ASP A 1075 10.53 -57.19 -3.22
N GLY A 1076 9.32 -57.64 -3.58
CA GLY A 1076 9.10 -58.82 -4.43
C GLY A 1076 9.17 -60.17 -3.69
N GLU A 1077 9.15 -61.28 -4.45
CA GLU A 1077 8.95 -62.64 -3.90
C GLU A 1077 10.11 -63.17 -3.02
N ASN A 1078 11.33 -62.62 -3.12
CA ASN A 1078 12.51 -63.15 -2.43
C ASN A 1078 13.53 -62.10 -1.95
N SER A 1079 13.20 -60.81 -1.96
CA SER A 1079 14.12 -59.76 -1.48
C SER A 1079 13.45 -58.89 -0.41
N SER A 1080 14.23 -58.45 0.59
CA SER A 1080 13.72 -57.59 1.66
C SER A 1080 14.67 -56.43 1.89
N VAL A 1081 14.12 -55.21 1.95
CA VAL A 1081 14.86 -53.98 2.24
C VAL A 1081 14.72 -53.65 3.71
N THR A 1082 15.85 -53.42 4.39
CA THR A 1082 15.86 -52.95 5.77
C THR A 1082 15.71 -51.43 5.83
N ILE A 1083 14.61 -50.96 6.41
CA ILE A 1083 14.33 -49.56 6.68
C ILE A 1083 14.70 -49.24 8.14
N LYS A 1084 15.59 -48.28 8.35
CA LYS A 1084 15.91 -47.77 9.68
C LYS A 1084 14.84 -46.77 10.11
N ILE A 1085 14.20 -46.96 11.27
CA ILE A 1085 13.21 -46.02 11.83
C ILE A 1085 13.70 -45.53 13.19
N ASN A 1086 13.84 -44.22 13.37
CA ASN A 1086 14.30 -43.68 14.65
C ASN A 1086 13.19 -43.81 15.72
N THR A 1087 13.56 -44.08 16.95
CA THR A 1087 12.61 -44.10 18.07
C THR A 1087 12.19 -42.65 18.40
N TYR A 1088 10.92 -42.45 18.76
CA TYR A 1088 10.43 -41.13 19.17
C TYR A 1088 11.10 -40.65 20.47
N ARG A 1089 11.45 -41.60 21.35
CA ARG A 1089 12.31 -41.42 22.51
C ARG A 1089 13.17 -42.67 22.66
N GLN A 1090 14.43 -42.48 23.04
CA GLN A 1090 15.38 -43.58 23.24
C GLN A 1090 14.80 -44.62 24.20
N GLY A 1091 14.75 -45.88 23.75
CA GLY A 1091 14.27 -47.02 24.53
C GLY A 1091 15.10 -47.18 25.81
N ARG A 1092 14.43 -47.13 26.96
CA ARG A 1092 15.09 -47.25 28.28
C ARG A 1092 15.16 -48.69 28.77
N ASN A 1093 14.33 -49.57 28.22
CA ASN A 1093 14.26 -50.96 28.64
C ASN A 1093 15.29 -51.81 27.90
N ARG A 1094 16.44 -52.04 28.54
CA ARG A 1094 17.56 -52.80 27.97
C ARG A 1094 17.17 -54.23 27.57
N SER A 1095 16.11 -54.80 28.14
CA SER A 1095 15.64 -56.14 27.80
C SER A 1095 15.03 -56.25 26.40
N GLN A 1096 14.73 -55.11 25.76
CA GLN A 1096 14.17 -55.00 24.42
C GLN A 1096 15.24 -54.90 23.32
N PHE A 1097 16.50 -54.62 23.67
CA PHE A 1097 17.57 -54.42 22.69
C PHE A 1097 17.93 -55.73 22.00
N ASN A 1098 18.21 -55.63 20.69
CA ASN A 1098 18.50 -56.73 19.78
C ASN A 1098 17.39 -57.80 19.73
N LYS A 1099 16.16 -57.45 20.11
CA LYS A 1099 14.98 -58.33 20.01
C LYS A 1099 13.97 -57.74 19.04
N THR A 1100 13.13 -58.63 18.50
CA THR A 1100 11.93 -58.24 17.77
C THR A 1100 10.95 -57.60 18.74
N ILE A 1101 10.49 -56.40 18.40
CA ILE A 1101 9.49 -55.63 19.14
C ILE A 1101 8.32 -55.30 18.24
N TYR A 1102 7.16 -55.06 18.86
CA TYR A 1102 6.01 -54.45 18.24
C TYR A 1102 6.07 -52.94 18.45
N PHE A 1103 5.74 -52.16 17.42
CA PHE A 1103 5.73 -50.70 17.48
C PHE A 1103 4.67 -50.10 16.54
N ALA A 1104 4.19 -48.90 16.85
CA ALA A 1104 3.41 -48.08 15.94
C ALA A 1104 4.30 -47.03 15.28
N VAL A 1105 3.90 -46.57 14.09
CA VAL A 1105 4.61 -45.53 13.34
C VAL A 1105 3.88 -44.19 13.46
N VAL A 1106 4.65 -43.13 13.74
CA VAL A 1106 4.18 -41.75 13.75
C VAL A 1106 5.09 -40.87 12.90
N PHE A 1107 4.52 -40.01 12.07
CA PHE A 1107 5.28 -39.06 11.25
C PHE A 1107 5.53 -37.76 12.00
N THR A 1108 6.76 -37.25 11.90
CA THR A 1108 7.25 -35.99 12.50
C THR A 1108 8.02 -35.19 11.45
N TRP A 1109 8.40 -33.94 11.75
CA TRP A 1109 9.29 -33.17 10.86
C TRP A 1109 10.60 -33.90 10.54
N SER A 1110 11.16 -34.62 11.51
CA SER A 1110 12.41 -35.38 11.38
C SER A 1110 12.23 -36.78 10.78
N GLY A 1111 11.12 -37.02 10.09
CA GLY A 1111 10.77 -38.32 9.53
C GLY A 1111 9.88 -39.19 10.44
N PRO A 1112 9.58 -40.42 9.99
CA PRO A 1112 8.81 -41.41 10.75
C PRO A 1112 9.56 -41.85 12.01
N LYS A 1113 8.81 -42.07 13.09
CA LYS A 1113 9.30 -42.56 14.37
C LYS A 1113 8.55 -43.79 14.86
N ALA A 1114 9.29 -44.68 15.53
CA ALA A 1114 8.72 -45.80 16.26
C ALA A 1114 8.26 -45.36 17.67
N VAL A 1115 7.05 -45.76 18.05
CA VAL A 1115 6.39 -45.44 19.33
C VAL A 1115 5.65 -46.65 19.90
N GLY A 1116 5.37 -46.63 21.21
CA GLY A 1116 4.59 -47.69 21.89
C GLY A 1116 5.29 -49.05 21.97
N MET A 1117 6.63 -49.08 21.97
CA MET A 1117 7.42 -50.31 21.78
C MET A 1117 7.21 -51.37 22.88
N CYS A 1118 6.84 -52.59 22.51
CA CYS A 1118 6.66 -53.73 23.43
C CYS A 1118 7.17 -55.06 22.87
N LEU A 1119 7.46 -56.04 23.73
CA LEU A 1119 7.99 -57.37 23.33
C LEU A 1119 6.88 -58.33 22.92
N GLU A 1120 5.72 -58.20 23.56
CA GLU A 1120 4.53 -58.99 23.24
C GLU A 1120 3.64 -58.21 22.29
N ASP A 1121 2.89 -58.95 21.47
CA ASP A 1121 1.91 -58.34 20.59
C ASP A 1121 0.85 -57.64 21.45
N PRO A 1122 0.74 -56.30 21.41
CA PRO A 1122 -0.20 -55.60 22.26
C PRO A 1122 -1.64 -56.03 21.97
N ARG A 1123 -1.91 -56.60 20.79
CA ARG A 1123 -3.23 -57.12 20.38
C ARG A 1123 -3.64 -58.37 21.16
N CYS A 1124 -2.70 -59.19 21.61
CA CYS A 1124 -3.00 -60.45 22.30
C CYS A 1124 -3.64 -60.23 23.67
N ASN A 1125 -3.35 -59.11 24.34
CA ASN A 1125 -3.93 -58.78 25.65
C ASN A 1125 -5.40 -58.36 25.58
N PHE A 1126 -5.91 -58.04 24.38
CA PHE A 1126 -7.26 -57.49 24.20
C PHE A 1126 -8.16 -58.35 23.29
N ASN A 1127 -7.64 -59.45 22.72
CA ASN A 1127 -8.40 -60.41 21.91
C ASN A 1127 -9.41 -61.29 22.70
N ASN A 1128 -9.69 -60.98 23.97
CA ASN A 1128 -10.70 -61.68 24.79
C ASN A 1128 -11.99 -60.86 25.01
N LEU A 1129 -12.18 -59.76 24.28
CA LEU A 1129 -13.40 -58.94 24.32
C LEU A 1129 -13.84 -58.64 22.87
N GLU A 1130 -14.36 -59.67 22.18
CA GLU A 1130 -15.26 -59.46 21.03
C GLU A 1130 -16.68 -59.18 21.51
#